data_AF-A0A8J7Y3C3-F1
#
_entry.id   AF-A0A8J7Y3C3-F1
#
_cell.length_a   1.000
_cell.length_b   1.000
_cell.length_c   1.000
_cell.angle_alpha   90.00
_cell.angle_beta   90.00
_cell.angle_gamma   90.00
#
_symmetry.space_group_name_H-M   'P 1'
#
loop_
_entity.id
_entity.type
_entity.pdbx_description
1 polymer ?
#
loop_
_entity_poly.entity_id
_entity_poly.type
_entity_poly.pdbx_seq_one_letter_code
_entity_poly.pdbx_strand_id
1 'polypeptide(L)'
;MYPRKEKAALVTFVMVGSLLGFSFCSNVGAEEVLKLSYDPDVTYRQNYDPQIAADSSGNCYVVWHGSDGYNWEIYWVKVDAEGIPGTIQMISTHPDNVGMQDWGPQIALDGSGNSYVVWRGYDGHDNEIYWVKVDAQGVSGTVQKISTHPDNVDREDFDPQIAADGSGNSYVVWRCRAQYHNEIYWVKVDAQGVSGTVQKISTHPDNQTYDDWNPQIAVDGSGNSYVVWYGDDGSDDEIYWVSIDTLENAGTVQKISVHEDNISRDDWYPQIAADQSGDSYVTWMGHDGQDYEIFWVRMHSGTPGQVYKVSTHSDNQTRTDYYPQIAADGTGNSYITWQGYDGSDNDIYWVAVSGDVPGDVQKISTHEDTISKYDYTPQIVADSDGNSFVTWKGFDGRDDEVYWVPIDGDGVPGTAEKLSIHTENETRDDWSPQIATDGSGKSYVVWQGWDGTDWEVYFTAKEGSGNGDSDGDGIPDELDSCPEENPQGLDADQNGCTDRICDLADLVRSLDFHKGLRNSLAAKAENACMQYTRGNITPAVNMLNAFIHEVEAQRGKKISEEDAELLIQFALNAQLGSLEDTTSETETETEPASAQTNNQMSPLAQHNLSKAQKLSAKAHDLLSEANEKGIDVSEAEELMEKAEQLLSEAAEHLARGNCVTANTLALEAADLYEKAIELLEQMLS
;
A
#
# COMPACT_ATOMS: atom_id res chain seq x y z
N MET A 1 -36.47 20.57 -74.05
CA MET A 1 -36.73 21.14 -72.72
C MET A 1 -36.58 20.01 -71.71
N TYR A 2 -35.66 20.17 -70.76
CA TYR A 2 -35.36 19.25 -69.66
C TYR A 2 -36.60 18.98 -68.77
N PRO A 3 -36.70 17.81 -68.09
CA PRO A 3 -35.95 17.59 -66.84
C PRO A 3 -35.37 16.16 -66.64
N ARG A 4 -34.32 16.08 -65.81
CA ARG A 4 -33.71 14.84 -65.29
C ARG A 4 -34.41 14.41 -63.99
N LYS A 5 -34.68 13.10 -63.87
CA LYS A 5 -34.88 12.36 -62.62
C LYS A 5 -33.97 11.14 -62.66
N GLU A 6 -33.21 10.93 -61.59
CA GLU A 6 -32.46 9.70 -61.30
C GLU A 6 -33.36 8.68 -60.60
N LYS A 7 -33.18 7.39 -60.91
CA LYS A 7 -33.57 6.24 -60.09
C LYS A 7 -32.81 4.97 -60.49
N ALA A 8 -32.17 4.38 -59.46
CA ALA A 8 -32.11 2.96 -59.05
C ALA A 8 -31.51 1.85 -59.94
N ALA A 9 -30.60 1.06 -59.33
CA ALA A 9 -30.64 -0.39 -59.06
C ALA A 9 -29.24 -1.03 -59.20
N LEU A 10 -28.59 -1.48 -58.10
CA LEU A 10 -28.67 -2.79 -57.43
C LEU A 10 -27.53 -3.74 -57.88
N VAL A 11 -26.56 -4.02 -56.99
CA VAL A 11 -25.80 -5.29 -56.98
C VAL A 11 -25.47 -5.66 -55.53
N THR A 12 -25.87 -6.87 -55.16
CA THR A 12 -25.59 -7.60 -53.92
C THR A 12 -24.11 -7.96 -53.79
N PHE A 13 -23.51 -7.83 -52.60
CA PHE A 13 -22.24 -8.50 -52.27
C PHE A 13 -22.29 -9.16 -50.90
N VAL A 14 -21.71 -10.35 -50.85
CA VAL A 14 -21.71 -11.34 -49.77
C VAL A 14 -20.73 -10.91 -48.67
N MET A 15 -21.16 -10.99 -47.40
CA MET A 15 -20.28 -10.84 -46.23
C MET A 15 -19.48 -12.13 -46.02
N VAL A 16 -18.15 -12.02 -46.00
CA VAL A 16 -17.23 -12.95 -45.33
C VAL A 16 -16.26 -12.08 -44.55
N GLY A 17 -16.17 -12.33 -43.23
CA GLY A 17 -15.45 -11.49 -42.29
C GLY A 17 -13.93 -11.53 -42.44
N SER A 18 -13.31 -10.43 -42.04
CA SER A 18 -11.92 -10.35 -41.59
C SER A 18 -11.82 -9.13 -40.68
N LEU A 19 -11.71 -9.36 -39.37
CA LEU A 19 -11.24 -8.37 -38.42
C LEU A 19 -9.83 -7.95 -38.84
N LEU A 20 -9.62 -6.66 -39.02
CA LEU A 20 -8.30 -6.04 -38.94
C LEU A 20 -8.38 -5.05 -37.77
N GLY A 21 -8.12 -5.56 -36.58
CA GLY A 21 -7.73 -4.74 -35.44
C GLY A 21 -6.29 -4.31 -35.66
N PHE A 22 -6.07 -3.01 -35.80
CA PHE A 22 -4.75 -2.43 -35.62
C PHE A 22 -4.55 -2.27 -34.12
N SER A 23 -3.79 -3.18 -33.52
CA SER A 23 -3.20 -3.00 -32.20
C SER A 23 -1.85 -2.30 -32.40
N PHE A 24 -1.77 -1.05 -31.94
CA PHE A 24 -0.50 -0.44 -31.57
C PHE A 24 -0.21 -0.92 -30.15
N CYS A 25 0.76 -1.83 -29.98
CA CYS A 25 1.40 -2.08 -28.70
C CYS A 25 2.74 -1.35 -28.72
N SER A 26 2.75 -0.10 -28.27
CA SER A 26 3.93 0.44 -27.60
C SER A 26 3.86 -0.03 -26.16
N ASN A 27 4.96 -0.54 -25.61
CA ASN A 27 5.13 -0.61 -24.15
C ASN A 27 5.00 0.82 -23.62
N VAL A 28 3.88 1.13 -22.96
CA VAL A 28 3.69 2.38 -22.22
C VAL A 28 3.76 1.99 -20.75
N GLY A 29 4.81 2.43 -20.07
CA GLY A 29 4.91 2.34 -18.61
C GLY A 29 3.80 3.17 -17.96
N ALA A 30 3.44 2.81 -16.73
CA ALA A 30 2.29 3.28 -15.97
C ALA A 30 2.32 4.79 -15.57
N GLU A 31 2.26 5.69 -16.55
CA GLU A 31 2.15 7.15 -16.34
C GLU A 31 0.98 7.80 -17.12
N GLU A 32 0.01 7.00 -17.58
CA GLU A 32 -1.17 7.52 -18.31
C GLU A 32 -2.40 7.55 -17.40
N VAL A 33 -3.11 8.68 -17.40
CA VAL A 33 -4.41 8.83 -16.72
C VAL A 33 -5.43 7.97 -17.44
N LEU A 34 -6.01 7.00 -16.72
CA LEU A 34 -7.05 6.11 -17.22
C LEU A 34 -8.43 6.62 -16.85
N LYS A 35 -9.34 6.63 -17.82
CA LYS A 35 -10.77 6.87 -17.61
C LYS A 35 -11.47 5.53 -17.33
N LEU A 36 -11.77 5.24 -16.07
CA LEU A 36 -12.28 3.93 -15.63
C LEU A 36 -13.75 3.72 -15.94
N SER A 37 -14.61 4.72 -15.74
CA SER A 37 -16.07 4.54 -15.81
C SER A 37 -16.69 4.68 -17.20
N TYR A 38 -15.86 4.86 -18.24
CA TYR A 38 -16.34 5.06 -19.61
C TYR A 38 -17.08 3.84 -20.15
N ASP A 39 -18.31 4.06 -20.59
CA ASP A 39 -19.14 3.04 -21.24
C ASP A 39 -19.65 3.57 -22.60
N PRO A 40 -19.16 3.05 -23.74
CA PRO A 40 -19.57 3.53 -25.06
C PRO A 40 -21.03 3.22 -25.40
N ASP A 41 -21.69 2.33 -24.66
CA ASP A 41 -23.07 1.93 -24.88
C ASP A 41 -24.08 2.78 -24.08
N VAL A 42 -23.60 3.68 -23.20
CA VAL A 42 -24.42 4.59 -22.38
C VAL A 42 -24.04 6.03 -22.70
N THR A 43 -25.03 6.89 -22.97
CA THR A 43 -24.78 8.25 -23.50
C THR A 43 -24.86 9.37 -22.45
N TYR A 44 -25.23 9.02 -21.21
CA TYR A 44 -25.27 9.94 -20.06
C TYR A 44 -25.10 9.12 -18.79
N ARG A 45 -23.90 9.12 -18.21
CA ARG A 45 -23.64 8.50 -16.91
C ARG A 45 -22.99 9.50 -15.95
N GLN A 46 -23.51 9.64 -14.75
CA GLN A 46 -22.89 10.48 -13.73
C GLN A 46 -22.20 9.56 -12.74
N ASN A 47 -20.89 9.67 -12.56
CA ASN A 47 -20.11 8.83 -11.65
C ASN A 47 -19.43 9.72 -10.60
N TYR A 48 -19.65 9.39 -9.32
CA TYR A 48 -19.28 10.23 -8.20
C TYR A 48 -18.78 9.41 -7.01
N ASP A 49 -18.09 10.12 -6.10
CA ASP A 49 -17.51 9.61 -4.85
C ASP A 49 -16.78 8.26 -5.05
N PRO A 50 -15.72 8.24 -5.89
CA PRO A 50 -14.90 7.04 -6.02
C PRO A 50 -14.19 6.75 -4.69
N GLN A 51 -13.88 5.48 -4.46
CA GLN A 51 -13.02 5.00 -3.38
C GLN A 51 -12.09 3.94 -3.94
N ILE A 52 -10.90 3.78 -3.36
CA ILE A 52 -9.89 2.84 -3.81
C ILE A 52 -9.28 2.09 -2.62
N ALA A 53 -8.94 0.83 -2.85
CA ALA A 53 -8.03 0.08 -2.00
C ALA A 53 -7.07 -0.74 -2.88
N ALA A 54 -5.85 -0.96 -2.40
CA ALA A 54 -4.83 -1.75 -3.10
C ALA A 54 -4.40 -2.94 -2.24
N ASP A 55 -4.17 -4.08 -2.88
CA ASP A 55 -3.53 -5.23 -2.22
C ASP A 55 -2.00 -5.14 -2.31
N SER A 56 -1.31 -5.90 -1.47
CA SER A 56 0.16 -5.89 -1.43
C SER A 56 0.83 -6.38 -2.72
N SER A 57 0.07 -6.98 -3.64
CA SER A 57 0.56 -7.44 -4.94
C SER A 57 0.38 -6.39 -6.05
N GLY A 58 -0.07 -5.18 -5.71
CA GLY A 58 -0.27 -4.07 -6.65
C GLY A 58 -1.59 -4.07 -7.40
N ASN A 59 -2.52 -4.99 -7.09
CA ASN A 59 -3.86 -4.88 -7.67
C ASN A 59 -4.67 -3.83 -6.90
N CYS A 60 -5.41 -3.03 -7.65
CA CYS A 60 -6.29 -2.00 -7.11
C CYS A 60 -7.75 -2.33 -7.36
N TYR A 61 -8.60 -1.88 -6.46
CA TYR A 61 -10.04 -2.11 -6.50
C TYR A 61 -10.73 -0.78 -6.29
N VAL A 62 -11.48 -0.35 -7.29
CA VAL A 62 -12.13 0.97 -7.31
C VAL A 62 -13.64 0.77 -7.27
N VAL A 63 -14.30 1.50 -6.37
CA VAL A 63 -15.77 1.57 -6.29
C VAL A 63 -16.25 2.98 -6.41
N TRP A 64 -17.44 3.18 -6.96
CA TRP A 64 -18.10 4.48 -7.06
C TRP A 64 -19.60 4.29 -7.14
N HIS A 65 -20.36 5.36 -6.94
CA HIS A 65 -21.78 5.34 -7.28
C HIS A 65 -22.01 6.04 -8.61
N GLY A 66 -22.81 5.42 -9.47
CA GLY A 66 -23.05 5.87 -10.83
C GLY A 66 -24.54 5.93 -11.16
N SER A 67 -24.93 6.81 -12.09
CA SER A 67 -26.33 6.91 -12.56
C SER A 67 -26.43 6.87 -14.07
N ASP A 68 -27.35 6.06 -14.60
CA ASP A 68 -27.74 6.03 -16.03
C ASP A 68 -28.86 7.04 -16.39
N GLY A 69 -29.18 7.97 -15.49
CA GLY A 69 -30.20 9.00 -15.66
C GLY A 69 -31.55 8.70 -15.01
N TYR A 70 -31.71 7.53 -14.37
CA TYR A 70 -32.92 7.22 -13.59
C TYR A 70 -32.63 6.86 -12.14
N ASN A 71 -31.52 6.18 -11.89
CA ASN A 71 -31.21 5.53 -10.62
C ASN A 71 -29.71 5.67 -10.28
N TRP A 72 -29.34 5.40 -9.04
CA TRP A 72 -27.96 5.37 -8.54
C TRP A 72 -27.61 3.96 -8.07
N GLU A 73 -26.53 3.40 -8.60
CA GLU A 73 -26.03 2.06 -8.26
C GLU A 73 -24.54 2.10 -7.92
N ILE A 74 -24.07 1.08 -7.20
CA ILE A 74 -22.65 0.92 -6.89
C ILE A 74 -21.96 0.08 -7.97
N TYR A 75 -20.88 0.63 -8.48
CA TYR A 75 -20.00 0.00 -9.46
C TYR A 75 -18.66 -0.35 -8.84
N TRP A 76 -18.02 -1.38 -9.36
CA TRP A 76 -16.73 -1.89 -8.93
C TRP A 76 -15.89 -2.29 -10.14
N VAL A 77 -14.59 -2.06 -10.08
CA VAL A 77 -13.62 -2.58 -11.06
C VAL A 77 -12.31 -2.94 -10.38
N LYS A 78 -11.67 -4.02 -10.84
CA LYS A 78 -10.29 -4.35 -10.52
C LYS A 78 -9.36 -3.75 -11.57
N VAL A 79 -8.28 -3.12 -11.15
CA VAL A 79 -7.12 -2.78 -11.97
C VAL A 79 -5.99 -3.69 -11.52
N ASP A 80 -5.38 -4.44 -12.44
CA ASP A 80 -4.27 -5.34 -12.08
C ASP A 80 -2.96 -4.56 -11.81
N ALA A 81 -1.93 -5.28 -11.36
CA ALA A 81 -0.62 -4.70 -11.02
C ALA A 81 0.07 -4.01 -12.21
N GLU A 82 -0.26 -4.42 -13.43
CA GLU A 82 0.20 -3.77 -14.66
C GLU A 82 -0.59 -2.49 -15.00
N GLY A 83 -1.58 -2.12 -14.19
CA GLY A 83 -2.42 -0.95 -14.40
C GLY A 83 -3.55 -1.17 -15.41
N ILE A 84 -3.88 -2.41 -15.75
CA ILE A 84 -4.90 -2.73 -16.75
C ILE A 84 -6.26 -2.90 -16.05
N PRO A 85 -7.27 -2.09 -16.42
CA PRO A 85 -8.61 -2.22 -15.84
C PRO A 85 -9.34 -3.45 -16.39
N GLY A 86 -9.99 -4.17 -15.49
CA GLY A 86 -10.90 -5.26 -15.80
C GLY A 86 -12.28 -4.77 -16.28
N THR A 87 -13.27 -5.66 -16.22
CA THR A 87 -14.66 -5.30 -16.56
C THR A 87 -15.35 -4.64 -15.38
N ILE A 88 -15.99 -3.49 -15.62
CA ILE A 88 -16.85 -2.81 -14.64
C ILE A 88 -18.04 -3.70 -14.27
N GLN A 89 -18.30 -3.83 -12.97
CA GLN A 89 -19.40 -4.61 -12.44
C GLN A 89 -20.35 -3.73 -11.63
N MET A 90 -21.65 -3.89 -11.83
CA MET A 90 -22.67 -3.30 -10.97
C MET A 90 -22.94 -4.26 -9.81
N ILE A 91 -22.59 -3.88 -8.58
CA ILE A 91 -22.57 -4.77 -7.41
C ILE A 91 -23.72 -4.54 -6.43
N SER A 92 -24.52 -3.47 -6.57
CA SER A 92 -25.63 -3.15 -5.66
C SER A 92 -26.99 -3.76 -6.03
N THR A 93 -27.02 -4.83 -6.83
CA THR A 93 -28.31 -5.47 -7.18
C THR A 93 -28.86 -6.27 -6.00
N HIS A 94 -29.94 -5.80 -5.36
CA HIS A 94 -30.62 -6.52 -4.27
C HIS A 94 -32.16 -6.52 -4.37
N PRO A 95 -32.87 -7.49 -3.76
CA PRO A 95 -34.32 -7.66 -3.90
C PRO A 95 -35.16 -6.47 -3.41
N ASP A 96 -34.67 -5.78 -2.39
CA ASP A 96 -35.35 -4.65 -1.75
C ASP A 96 -34.89 -3.29 -2.32
N ASN A 97 -34.22 -3.27 -3.48
CA ASN A 97 -33.72 -2.02 -4.07
C ASN A 97 -34.86 -1.22 -4.73
N VAL A 98 -35.70 -0.58 -3.92
CA VAL A 98 -36.88 0.14 -4.38
C VAL A 98 -36.48 1.53 -4.83
N GLY A 99 -36.42 1.71 -6.16
CA GLY A 99 -36.05 2.99 -6.76
C GLY A 99 -34.54 3.18 -6.97
N MET A 100 -33.72 2.17 -6.65
CA MET A 100 -32.30 2.08 -7.02
C MET A 100 -31.56 3.37 -6.65
N GLN A 101 -31.40 3.58 -5.34
CA GLN A 101 -30.79 4.79 -4.78
C GLN A 101 -29.68 4.36 -3.82
N ASP A 102 -28.53 3.98 -4.37
CA ASP A 102 -27.35 3.55 -3.64
C ASP A 102 -26.25 4.63 -3.69
N TRP A 103 -25.70 5.00 -2.53
CA TRP A 103 -24.73 6.11 -2.40
C TRP A 103 -23.65 5.85 -1.37
N GLY A 104 -22.56 6.62 -1.49
CA GLY A 104 -21.47 6.66 -0.53
C GLY A 104 -20.85 5.28 -0.31
N PRO A 105 -20.35 4.62 -1.38
CA PRO A 105 -19.67 3.35 -1.21
C PRO A 105 -18.38 3.55 -0.41
N GLN A 106 -17.95 2.51 0.29
CA GLN A 106 -16.64 2.39 0.93
C GLN A 106 -16.09 0.99 0.66
N ILE A 107 -14.77 0.83 0.63
CA ILE A 107 -14.10 -0.43 0.31
C ILE A 107 -12.97 -0.73 1.28
N ALA A 108 -12.83 -2.00 1.68
CA ALA A 108 -11.66 -2.53 2.37
C ALA A 108 -11.27 -3.89 1.76
N LEU A 109 -10.02 -4.31 1.97
CA LEU A 109 -9.50 -5.58 1.44
C LEU A 109 -9.00 -6.49 2.56
N ASP A 110 -9.01 -7.80 2.32
CA ASP A 110 -8.19 -8.73 3.11
C ASP A 110 -6.85 -9.03 2.42
N GLY A 111 -5.96 -9.74 3.14
CA GLY A 111 -4.64 -10.12 2.62
C GLY A 111 -4.68 -11.11 1.45
N SER A 112 -5.85 -11.59 1.03
CA SER A 112 -6.02 -12.42 -0.17
C SER A 112 -6.53 -11.62 -1.38
N GLY A 113 -6.73 -10.30 -1.25
CA GLY A 113 -7.26 -9.45 -2.30
C GLY A 113 -8.78 -9.55 -2.47
N ASN A 114 -9.52 -10.07 -1.49
CA ASN A 114 -10.99 -9.97 -1.54
C ASN A 114 -11.43 -8.57 -1.14
N SER A 115 -12.33 -7.97 -1.92
CA SER A 115 -12.94 -6.69 -1.61
C SER A 115 -14.21 -6.82 -0.79
N TYR A 116 -14.35 -5.98 0.22
CA TYR A 116 -15.54 -5.81 1.03
C TYR A 116 -16.08 -4.41 0.80
N VAL A 117 -17.28 -4.31 0.24
CA VAL A 117 -17.88 -3.02 -0.14
C VAL A 117 -19.14 -2.79 0.68
N VAL A 118 -19.26 -1.59 1.25
CA VAL A 118 -20.46 -1.14 1.96
C VAL A 118 -21.00 0.14 1.36
N TRP A 119 -22.30 0.36 1.46
CA TRP A 119 -22.95 1.59 0.99
C TRP A 119 -24.28 1.82 1.70
N ARG A 120 -24.82 3.03 1.55
CA ARG A 120 -26.18 3.38 1.96
C ARG A 120 -27.14 3.15 0.79
N GLY A 121 -28.21 2.41 0.99
CA GLY A 121 -29.25 2.18 -0.02
C GLY A 121 -30.66 2.39 0.52
N TYR A 122 -31.59 2.82 -0.32
CA TYR A 122 -33.00 2.99 0.05
C TYR A 122 -33.80 1.70 -0.17
N ASP A 123 -34.41 1.16 0.89
CA ASP A 123 -35.12 -0.13 0.83
C ASP A 123 -36.62 -0.02 0.44
N GLY A 124 -37.07 1.21 0.14
CA GLY A 124 -38.47 1.53 -0.11
C GLY A 124 -39.21 2.10 1.10
N HIS A 125 -38.55 2.14 2.25
CA HIS A 125 -39.07 2.70 3.48
C HIS A 125 -38.09 3.72 4.10
N ASP A 126 -36.85 3.31 4.35
CA ASP A 126 -35.74 4.12 4.90
C ASP A 126 -34.39 3.76 4.25
N ASN A 127 -33.35 4.55 4.54
CA ASN A 127 -31.98 4.24 4.14
C ASN A 127 -31.35 3.23 5.10
N GLU A 128 -30.67 2.26 4.54
CA GLU A 128 -30.10 1.11 5.24
C GLU A 128 -28.68 0.83 4.72
N ILE A 129 -27.87 0.12 5.52
CA ILE A 129 -26.50 -0.23 5.15
C ILE A 129 -26.47 -1.62 4.51
N TYR A 130 -25.91 -1.64 3.30
CA TYR A 130 -25.70 -2.85 2.53
C TYR A 130 -24.22 -3.20 2.46
N TRP A 131 -23.93 -4.48 2.30
CA TRP A 131 -22.59 -5.04 2.23
C TRP A 131 -22.51 -6.13 1.15
N VAL A 132 -21.36 -6.22 0.47
CA VAL A 132 -21.04 -7.35 -0.41
C VAL A 132 -19.55 -7.68 -0.39
N LYS A 133 -19.23 -8.97 -0.51
CA LYS A 133 -17.87 -9.46 -0.79
C LYS A 133 -17.72 -9.69 -2.30
N VAL A 134 -16.66 -9.16 -2.88
CA VAL A 134 -16.18 -9.50 -4.23
C VAL A 134 -14.84 -10.22 -4.06
N ASP A 135 -14.72 -11.44 -4.55
CA ASP A 135 -13.45 -12.17 -4.40
C ASP A 135 -12.34 -11.60 -5.30
N ALA A 136 -11.09 -12.03 -5.07
CA ALA A 136 -9.92 -11.54 -5.82
C ALA A 136 -9.99 -11.78 -7.34
N GLN A 137 -10.87 -12.68 -7.78
CA GLN A 137 -11.15 -12.99 -9.19
C GLN A 137 -12.29 -12.14 -9.76
N GLY A 138 -12.88 -11.25 -8.95
CA GLY A 138 -13.97 -10.37 -9.33
C GLY A 138 -15.34 -11.05 -9.28
N VAL A 139 -15.52 -12.17 -8.58
CA VAL A 139 -16.84 -12.79 -8.42
C VAL A 139 -17.57 -12.12 -7.26
N SER A 140 -18.62 -11.36 -7.58
CA SER A 140 -19.51 -10.78 -6.58
C SER A 140 -20.34 -11.84 -5.86
N GLY A 141 -20.34 -11.76 -4.53
CA GLY A 141 -21.23 -12.49 -3.65
C GLY A 141 -22.67 -11.96 -3.68
N THR A 142 -23.47 -12.42 -2.71
CA THR A 142 -24.83 -11.91 -2.50
C THR A 142 -24.80 -10.67 -1.61
N VAL A 143 -25.47 -9.61 -2.04
CA VAL A 143 -25.67 -8.38 -1.25
C VAL A 143 -26.47 -8.69 0.02
N GLN A 144 -26.02 -8.14 1.15
CA GLN A 144 -26.63 -8.29 2.46
C GLN A 144 -27.02 -6.94 3.04
N LYS A 145 -28.23 -6.85 3.61
CA LYS A 145 -28.64 -5.72 4.46
C LYS A 145 -28.13 -5.99 5.88
N ILE A 146 -27.15 -5.22 6.35
CA ILE A 146 -26.41 -5.49 7.61
C ILE A 146 -26.82 -4.61 8.78
N SER A 147 -27.57 -3.53 8.53
CA SER A 147 -28.06 -2.60 9.55
C SER A 147 -29.34 -3.04 10.27
N THR A 148 -29.88 -4.24 9.97
CA THR A 148 -31.15 -4.67 10.59
C THR A 148 -31.00 -4.92 12.09
N HIS A 149 -31.60 -4.07 12.93
CA HIS A 149 -31.64 -4.23 14.38
C HIS A 149 -33.01 -3.87 14.99
N PRO A 150 -33.34 -4.32 16.23
CA PRO A 150 -34.69 -4.12 16.82
C PRO A 150 -35.13 -2.66 16.97
N ASP A 151 -34.18 -1.74 17.07
CA ASP A 151 -34.45 -0.31 17.15
C ASP A 151 -34.64 0.34 15.77
N ASN A 152 -34.32 -0.34 14.65
CA ASN A 152 -34.35 0.16 13.27
C ASN A 152 -35.73 0.07 12.61
N VAL A 153 -36.80 0.50 13.31
CA VAL A 153 -38.13 0.58 12.69
C VAL A 153 -38.38 2.03 12.27
N ASP A 154 -38.27 2.31 10.96
CA ASP A 154 -38.46 3.63 10.34
C ASP A 154 -37.31 4.62 10.67
N ARG A 155 -36.06 4.15 10.60
CA ARG A 155 -34.86 4.92 10.96
C ARG A 155 -33.86 4.90 9.82
N GLU A 156 -33.13 5.99 9.70
CA GLU A 156 -32.26 6.22 8.55
C GLU A 156 -30.81 5.97 8.92
N ASP A 157 -30.16 5.04 8.24
CA ASP A 157 -28.74 4.74 8.39
C ASP A 157 -27.90 5.49 7.35
N PHE A 158 -26.80 6.09 7.83
CA PHE A 158 -25.96 7.00 7.07
C PHE A 158 -24.47 6.78 7.34
N ASP A 159 -23.67 7.25 6.39
CA ASP A 159 -22.22 7.42 6.50
C ASP A 159 -21.52 6.13 6.98
N PRO A 160 -21.70 5.00 6.27
CA PRO A 160 -21.01 3.77 6.62
C PRO A 160 -19.50 3.94 6.42
N GLN A 161 -18.71 3.25 7.23
CA GLN A 161 -17.27 3.07 7.07
C GLN A 161 -16.92 1.60 7.29
N ILE A 162 -15.84 1.12 6.69
CA ILE A 162 -15.43 -0.28 6.74
C ILE A 162 -13.93 -0.42 6.93
N ALA A 163 -13.54 -1.39 7.75
CA ALA A 163 -12.18 -1.93 7.82
C ALA A 163 -12.24 -3.45 7.69
N ALA A 164 -11.15 -4.09 7.24
CA ALA A 164 -11.06 -5.54 7.14
C ALA A 164 -9.73 -6.05 7.71
N ASP A 165 -9.76 -7.23 8.33
CA ASP A 165 -8.54 -7.89 8.81
C ASP A 165 -7.96 -8.83 7.74
N GLY A 166 -6.71 -9.23 7.92
CA GLY A 166 -6.04 -10.17 7.03
C GLY A 166 -6.68 -11.56 6.97
N SER A 167 -7.57 -11.90 7.92
CA SER A 167 -8.29 -13.18 7.94
C SER A 167 -9.60 -13.16 7.15
N GLY A 168 -9.96 -12.01 6.57
CA GLY A 168 -11.17 -11.85 5.77
C GLY A 168 -12.41 -11.45 6.55
N ASN A 169 -12.29 -11.08 7.83
CA ASN A 169 -13.43 -10.45 8.50
C ASN A 169 -13.48 -8.96 8.17
N SER A 170 -14.70 -8.43 8.04
CA SER A 170 -14.94 -7.01 7.86
C SER A 170 -15.72 -6.44 9.03
N TYR A 171 -15.43 -5.19 9.36
CA TYR A 171 -15.96 -4.45 10.49
C TYR A 171 -16.56 -3.17 9.96
N VAL A 172 -17.86 -2.99 10.17
CA VAL A 172 -18.63 -1.90 9.59
C VAL A 172 -19.17 -1.03 10.71
N VAL A 173 -19.00 0.28 10.58
CA VAL A 173 -19.59 1.28 11.47
C VAL A 173 -20.46 2.24 10.66
N TRP A 174 -21.54 2.75 11.24
CA TRP A 174 -22.40 3.75 10.61
C TRP A 174 -23.11 4.61 11.66
N ARG A 175 -23.67 5.73 11.21
CA ARG A 175 -24.57 6.56 12.01
C ARG A 175 -26.02 6.17 11.73
N CYS A 176 -26.80 5.87 12.75
CA CYS A 176 -28.24 5.67 12.63
C CYS A 176 -28.99 6.84 13.25
N ARG A 177 -29.97 7.37 12.52
CA ARG A 177 -30.89 8.40 13.02
C ARG A 177 -32.01 7.77 13.83
N ALA A 178 -31.90 7.80 15.16
CA ALA A 178 -32.96 7.41 16.08
C ALA A 178 -34.05 8.50 16.21
N GLN A 179 -35.13 8.21 16.95
CA GLN A 179 -36.31 9.10 17.06
C GLN A 179 -36.01 10.55 17.48
N TYR A 180 -34.86 10.83 18.14
CA TYR A 180 -34.51 12.19 18.59
C TYR A 180 -33.03 12.55 18.45
N HIS A 181 -32.15 11.60 18.16
CA HIS A 181 -30.71 11.83 18.08
C HIS A 181 -30.03 10.77 17.20
N ASN A 182 -28.83 11.07 16.72
CA ASN A 182 -27.98 10.17 15.97
C ASN A 182 -27.08 9.37 16.92
N GLU A 183 -26.83 8.11 16.57
CA GLU A 183 -26.02 7.19 17.36
C GLU A 183 -25.15 6.33 16.45
N ILE A 184 -24.03 5.84 16.98
CA ILE A 184 -23.08 5.02 16.23
C ILE A 184 -23.33 3.54 16.46
N TYR A 185 -23.42 2.80 15.36
CA TYR A 185 -23.64 1.38 15.33
C TYR A 185 -22.50 0.66 14.65
N TRP A 186 -22.26 -0.59 15.05
CA TRP A 186 -21.17 -1.43 14.58
C TRP A 186 -21.63 -2.86 14.35
N VAL A 187 -21.06 -3.53 13.35
CA VAL A 187 -21.22 -4.97 13.13
C VAL A 187 -19.97 -5.60 12.52
N LYS A 188 -19.69 -6.84 12.90
CA LYS A 188 -18.72 -7.70 12.23
C LYS A 188 -19.42 -8.59 11.20
N VAL A 189 -18.85 -8.70 10.00
CA VAL A 189 -19.21 -9.73 9.01
C VAL A 189 -17.99 -10.64 8.83
N ASP A 190 -18.14 -11.93 9.14
CA ASP A 190 -17.02 -12.88 9.09
C ASP A 190 -16.57 -13.21 7.66
N ALA A 191 -15.46 -13.94 7.53
CA ALA A 191 -14.90 -14.33 6.25
C ALA A 191 -15.82 -15.17 5.36
N GLN A 192 -16.83 -15.82 5.93
CA GLN A 192 -17.86 -16.58 5.23
C GLN A 192 -19.07 -15.72 4.83
N GLY A 193 -19.04 -14.43 5.17
CA GLY A 193 -20.13 -13.49 4.93
C GLY A 193 -21.27 -13.64 5.93
N VAL A 194 -21.04 -14.17 7.13
CA VAL A 194 -22.07 -14.22 8.18
C VAL A 194 -22.00 -12.94 9.00
N SER A 195 -23.07 -12.15 8.95
CA SER A 195 -23.23 -10.97 9.79
C SER A 195 -23.44 -11.38 11.26
N GLY A 196 -22.67 -10.74 12.14
CA GLY A 196 -22.82 -10.79 13.59
C GLY A 196 -24.02 -10.00 14.09
N THR A 197 -24.03 -9.71 15.39
CA THR A 197 -25.10 -8.89 16.00
C THR A 197 -24.75 -7.42 15.89
N VAL A 198 -25.67 -6.62 15.35
CA VAL A 198 -25.54 -5.16 15.33
C VAL A 198 -25.51 -4.61 16.76
N GLN A 199 -24.50 -3.80 17.06
CA GLN A 199 -24.26 -3.20 18.37
C GLN A 199 -24.36 -1.69 18.30
N LYS A 200 -25.06 -1.08 19.26
CA LYS A 200 -25.01 0.36 19.49
C LYS A 200 -23.80 0.66 20.38
N ILE A 201 -22.80 1.38 19.87
CA ILE A 201 -21.49 1.54 20.53
C ILE A 201 -21.24 2.93 21.12
N SER A 202 -22.03 3.94 20.75
CA SER A 202 -21.89 5.33 21.23
C SER A 202 -22.50 5.61 22.61
N THR A 203 -22.98 4.59 23.33
CA THR A 203 -23.65 4.84 24.62
C THR A 203 -22.64 5.24 25.71
N HIS A 204 -22.67 6.50 26.14
CA HIS A 204 -21.86 7.03 27.26
C HIS A 204 -22.70 7.92 28.20
N PRO A 205 -22.21 8.22 29.44
CA PRO A 205 -23.01 8.90 30.46
C PRO A 205 -23.60 10.26 30.03
N ASP A 206 -22.87 10.97 29.18
CA ASP A 206 -23.19 12.33 28.73
C ASP A 206 -24.07 12.34 27.46
N ASN A 207 -24.14 11.23 26.71
CA ASN A 207 -24.96 11.08 25.50
C ASN A 207 -26.26 10.33 25.79
N GLN A 208 -27.25 11.06 26.33
CA GLN A 208 -28.59 10.53 26.55
C GLN A 208 -29.66 11.14 25.63
N THR A 209 -29.34 12.25 24.94
CA THR A 209 -30.25 12.97 24.04
C THR A 209 -29.53 13.70 22.89
N TYR A 210 -28.25 13.42 22.66
CA TYR A 210 -27.38 14.22 21.80
C TYR A 210 -26.90 13.41 20.60
N ASP A 211 -26.49 14.12 19.55
CA ASP A 211 -26.16 13.48 18.27
C ASP A 211 -24.70 13.06 18.21
N ASP A 212 -24.43 11.84 17.75
CA ASP A 212 -23.11 11.37 17.33
C ASP A 212 -22.96 11.40 15.80
N TRP A 213 -21.81 11.83 15.30
CA TRP A 213 -21.56 12.05 13.88
C TRP A 213 -20.18 11.58 13.42
N ASN A 214 -20.06 11.36 12.10
CA ASN A 214 -18.83 11.04 11.39
C ASN A 214 -18.00 9.92 12.05
N PRO A 215 -18.57 8.71 12.19
CA PRO A 215 -17.80 7.59 12.69
C PRO A 215 -16.67 7.25 11.73
N GLN A 216 -15.54 6.77 12.25
CA GLN A 216 -14.41 6.24 11.51
C GLN A 216 -13.93 4.96 12.19
N ILE A 217 -13.32 4.04 11.45
CA ILE A 217 -12.92 2.73 11.97
C ILE A 217 -11.54 2.30 11.47
N ALA A 218 -10.75 1.70 12.35
CA ALA A 218 -9.52 0.99 12.02
C ALA A 218 -9.50 -0.38 12.71
N VAL A 219 -8.66 -1.30 12.23
CA VAL A 219 -8.52 -2.65 12.79
C VAL A 219 -7.05 -3.02 12.89
N ASP A 220 -6.64 -3.70 13.97
CA ASP A 220 -5.28 -4.23 14.10
C ASP A 220 -5.11 -5.61 13.45
N GLY A 221 -3.87 -6.11 13.41
CA GLY A 221 -3.54 -7.42 12.86
C GLY A 221 -4.17 -8.60 13.61
N SER A 222 -4.69 -8.39 14.82
CA SER A 222 -5.41 -9.41 15.60
C SER A 222 -6.92 -9.42 15.34
N GLY A 223 -7.45 -8.40 14.65
CA GLY A 223 -8.89 -8.25 14.42
C GLY A 223 -9.63 -7.53 15.55
N ASN A 224 -8.93 -6.78 16.41
CA ASN A 224 -9.61 -5.81 17.28
C ASN A 224 -9.91 -4.55 16.48
N SER A 225 -11.12 -4.01 16.64
CA SER A 225 -11.54 -2.81 15.93
C SER A 225 -11.58 -1.60 16.86
N TYR A 226 -11.25 -0.44 16.31
CA TYR A 226 -11.16 0.83 16.99
C TYR A 226 -12.05 1.82 16.26
N VAL A 227 -12.99 2.44 16.98
CA VAL A 227 -13.96 3.36 16.40
C VAL A 227 -13.83 4.72 17.06
N VAL A 228 -13.80 5.77 16.24
CA VAL A 228 -13.84 7.17 16.70
C VAL A 228 -15.02 7.91 16.06
N TRP A 229 -15.59 8.87 16.76
CA TRP A 229 -16.64 9.78 16.26
C TRP A 229 -16.58 11.10 17.04
N TYR A 230 -17.34 12.11 16.60
CA TYR A 230 -17.61 13.27 17.43
C TYR A 230 -19.08 13.30 17.89
N GLY A 231 -19.35 13.82 19.07
CA GLY A 231 -20.72 13.95 19.58
C GLY A 231 -20.87 14.99 20.68
N ASP A 232 -22.09 15.48 20.87
CA ASP A 232 -22.41 16.57 21.82
C ASP A 232 -22.50 16.01 23.26
N ASP A 233 -21.69 16.57 24.16
CA ASP A 233 -21.60 16.17 25.57
C ASP A 233 -22.60 16.92 26.49
N GLY A 234 -23.46 17.75 25.91
CA GLY A 234 -24.38 18.68 26.51
C GLY A 234 -23.87 20.12 26.60
N SER A 235 -22.63 20.38 26.18
CA SER A 235 -22.02 21.71 26.08
C SER A 235 -21.50 22.00 24.67
N ASP A 236 -20.76 21.06 24.09
CA ASP A 236 -20.05 21.16 22.83
C ASP A 236 -19.79 19.76 22.23
N ASP A 237 -19.46 19.70 20.95
CA ASP A 237 -19.06 18.44 20.29
C ASP A 237 -17.65 18.02 20.70
N GLU A 238 -17.47 16.73 20.97
CA GLU A 238 -16.26 16.18 21.55
C GLU A 238 -15.87 14.86 20.86
N ILE A 239 -14.59 14.51 20.87
CA ILE A 239 -14.11 13.29 20.23
C ILE A 239 -14.20 12.11 21.19
N TYR A 240 -14.90 11.06 20.75
CA TYR A 240 -15.08 9.82 21.48
C TYR A 240 -14.43 8.65 20.77
N TRP A 241 -13.94 7.69 21.56
CA TRP A 241 -13.28 6.48 21.08
C TRP A 241 -13.76 5.24 21.84
N VAL A 242 -13.83 4.10 21.15
CA VAL A 242 -14.05 2.78 21.77
C VAL A 242 -13.31 1.69 21.01
N SER A 243 -12.83 0.66 21.73
CA SER A 243 -12.36 -0.59 21.13
C SER A 243 -13.40 -1.69 21.23
N ILE A 244 -13.44 -2.57 20.24
CA ILE A 244 -14.23 -3.80 20.23
C ILE A 244 -13.28 -4.96 20.00
N ASP A 245 -13.25 -5.91 20.95
CA ASP A 245 -12.35 -7.06 20.90
C ASP A 245 -12.81 -8.13 19.88
N THR A 246 -11.95 -9.11 19.62
CA THR A 246 -12.23 -10.23 18.69
C THR A 246 -13.43 -11.10 19.09
N LEU A 247 -13.91 -11.01 20.33
CA LEU A 247 -15.11 -11.68 20.83
C LEU A 247 -16.36 -10.78 20.74
N GLU A 248 -16.26 -9.65 20.03
CA GLU A 248 -17.29 -8.65 19.82
C GLU A 248 -17.73 -7.94 21.12
N ASN A 249 -16.85 -7.86 22.13
CA ASN A 249 -17.14 -7.08 23.33
C ASN A 249 -16.67 -5.64 23.14
N ALA A 250 -17.62 -4.69 23.13
CA ALA A 250 -17.30 -3.27 23.18
C ALA A 250 -16.73 -2.88 24.55
N GLY A 251 -15.64 -2.12 24.52
CA GLY A 251 -15.03 -1.51 25.69
C GLY A 251 -15.86 -0.36 26.26
N THR A 252 -15.26 0.40 27.17
CA THR A 252 -15.87 1.63 27.68
C THR A 252 -15.56 2.77 26.72
N VAL A 253 -16.59 3.52 26.31
CA VAL A 253 -16.43 4.75 25.52
C VAL A 253 -15.61 5.77 26.29
N GLN A 254 -14.63 6.39 25.62
CA GLN A 254 -13.73 7.37 26.19
C GLN A 254 -13.81 8.69 25.44
N LYS A 255 -13.96 9.80 26.15
CA LYS A 255 -13.77 11.15 25.62
C LYS A 255 -12.27 11.44 25.54
N ILE A 256 -11.72 11.64 24.35
CA ILE A 256 -10.27 11.72 24.11
C ILE A 256 -9.76 13.12 23.75
N SER A 257 -10.65 14.04 23.38
CA SER A 257 -10.34 15.45 23.08
C SER A 257 -10.06 16.33 24.31
N VAL A 258 -9.62 15.74 25.42
CA VAL A 258 -9.43 16.49 26.68
C VAL A 258 -8.10 17.25 26.66
N HIS A 259 -8.15 18.57 26.45
CA HIS A 259 -6.98 19.48 26.56
C HIS A 259 -7.30 20.78 27.32
N GLU A 260 -6.27 21.55 27.71
CA GLU A 260 -6.41 22.67 28.67
C GLU A 260 -7.40 23.78 28.23
N ASP A 261 -7.53 23.98 26.92
CA ASP A 261 -8.36 25.04 26.31
C ASP A 261 -9.74 24.56 25.84
N ASN A 262 -10.04 23.26 26.00
CA ASN A 262 -11.33 22.67 25.64
C ASN A 262 -12.38 22.89 26.75
N ILE A 263 -13.05 24.05 26.72
CA ILE A 263 -13.97 24.48 27.79
C ILE A 263 -15.42 24.69 27.29
N SER A 264 -15.63 24.92 25.97
CA SER A 264 -16.95 25.12 25.35
C SER A 264 -16.89 25.31 23.82
N ARG A 265 -16.04 24.56 23.12
CA ARG A 265 -15.83 24.70 21.67
C ARG A 265 -15.73 23.31 21.04
N ASP A 266 -16.47 23.16 19.96
CA ASP A 266 -16.61 21.90 19.26
C ASP A 266 -15.28 21.34 18.74
N ASP A 267 -15.10 20.02 18.84
CA ASP A 267 -14.07 19.22 18.18
C ASP A 267 -14.72 18.36 17.09
N TRP A 268 -14.17 18.41 15.87
CA TRP A 268 -14.79 17.79 14.69
C TRP A 268 -13.80 17.02 13.83
N TYR A 269 -14.37 16.27 12.88
CA TYR A 269 -13.66 15.55 11.82
C TYR A 269 -12.54 14.64 12.35
N PRO A 270 -12.85 13.73 13.31
CA PRO A 270 -11.85 12.77 13.75
C PRO A 270 -11.50 11.81 12.60
N GLN A 271 -10.27 11.32 12.61
CA GLN A 271 -9.74 10.27 11.74
C GLN A 271 -8.91 9.30 12.58
N ILE A 272 -8.82 8.05 12.14
CA ILE A 272 -8.13 6.99 12.90
C ILE A 272 -7.32 6.08 11.98
N ALA A 273 -6.12 5.73 12.44
CA ALA A 273 -5.30 4.64 11.90
C ALA A 273 -4.95 3.67 13.05
N ALA A 274 -4.60 2.44 12.73
CA ALA A 274 -4.14 1.46 13.72
C ALA A 274 -2.90 0.71 13.21
N ASP A 275 -2.00 0.36 14.13
CA ASP A 275 -0.87 -0.51 13.83
C ASP A 275 -1.23 -1.99 14.02
N GLN A 276 -0.33 -2.87 13.61
CA GLN A 276 -0.54 -4.32 13.75
C GLN A 276 -0.45 -4.80 15.22
N SER A 277 0.14 -3.99 16.10
CA SER A 277 0.37 -4.31 17.52
C SER A 277 -0.83 -3.98 18.42
N GLY A 278 -1.82 -3.25 17.90
CA GLY A 278 -3.05 -2.89 18.61
C GLY A 278 -3.07 -1.47 19.16
N ASP A 279 -2.15 -0.61 18.70
CA ASP A 279 -2.27 0.82 18.95
C ASP A 279 -3.11 1.48 17.89
N SER A 280 -3.87 2.49 18.29
CA SER A 280 -4.58 3.36 17.36
C SER A 280 -4.19 4.81 17.55
N TYR A 281 -4.14 5.54 16.44
CA TYR A 281 -3.75 6.93 16.37
C TYR A 281 -4.94 7.71 15.90
N VAL A 282 -5.33 8.74 16.67
CA VAL A 282 -6.49 9.56 16.36
C VAL A 282 -6.04 10.98 16.16
N THR A 283 -6.51 11.60 15.07
CA THR A 283 -6.35 13.04 14.83
C THR A 283 -7.71 13.70 14.63
N TRP A 284 -7.85 14.97 15.00
CA TRP A 284 -9.08 15.75 14.85
C TRP A 284 -8.77 17.24 14.74
N MET A 285 -9.77 18.00 14.30
CA MET A 285 -9.75 19.46 14.32
C MET A 285 -10.39 19.94 15.63
N GLY A 286 -9.68 20.71 16.42
CA GLY A 286 -10.13 21.17 17.74
C GLY A 286 -9.76 22.62 18.03
N HIS A 287 -10.44 23.27 18.98
CA HIS A 287 -10.24 24.71 19.22
C HIS A 287 -9.23 24.99 20.34
N ASP A 288 -8.09 25.61 20.03
CA ASP A 288 -6.98 25.82 20.98
C ASP A 288 -7.13 27.04 21.91
N GLY A 289 -8.27 27.74 21.82
CA GLY A 289 -8.55 28.97 22.57
C GLY A 289 -8.46 30.24 21.72
N GLN A 290 -7.83 30.16 20.55
CA GLN A 290 -7.80 31.24 19.56
C GLN A 290 -8.52 30.85 18.26
N ASP A 291 -8.27 29.65 17.75
CA ASP A 291 -8.74 29.13 16.48
C ASP A 291 -8.72 27.59 16.48
N TYR A 292 -9.14 26.95 15.38
CA TYR A 292 -9.05 25.50 15.29
C TYR A 292 -7.72 25.06 14.72
N GLU A 293 -7.17 24.03 15.33
CA GLU A 293 -5.86 23.45 15.09
C GLU A 293 -6.02 21.93 15.03
N ILE A 294 -5.00 21.24 14.55
CA ILE A 294 -5.00 19.79 14.45
C ILE A 294 -4.39 19.20 15.71
N PHE A 295 -5.15 18.31 16.34
CA PHE A 295 -4.74 17.56 17.51
C PHE A 295 -4.52 16.09 17.16
N TRP A 296 -3.71 15.42 17.97
CA TRP A 296 -3.38 14.01 17.82
C TRP A 296 -3.22 13.33 19.18
N VAL A 297 -3.63 12.06 19.27
CA VAL A 297 -3.39 11.20 20.43
C VAL A 297 -3.19 9.75 20.01
N ARG A 298 -2.27 9.06 20.71
CA ARG A 298 -2.13 7.60 20.65
C ARG A 298 -2.97 6.93 21.72
N MET A 299 -3.70 5.90 21.34
CA MET A 299 -4.40 4.97 22.21
C MET A 299 -3.57 3.69 22.31
N HIS A 300 -3.00 3.43 23.49
CA HIS A 300 -2.18 2.23 23.72
C HIS A 300 -2.87 1.32 24.73
N SER A 301 -3.16 0.06 24.34
CA SER A 301 -3.85 -0.91 25.19
C SER A 301 -5.17 -0.36 25.80
N GLY A 302 -5.93 0.40 25.01
CA GLY A 302 -7.19 1.02 25.43
C GLY A 302 -7.04 2.17 26.44
N THR A 303 -5.85 2.74 26.57
CA THR A 303 -5.60 3.93 27.41
C THR A 303 -5.15 5.10 26.53
N PRO A 304 -5.73 6.30 26.70
CA PRO A 304 -5.33 7.47 25.94
C PRO A 304 -3.98 8.00 26.45
N GLY A 305 -3.09 8.32 25.52
CA GLY A 305 -1.84 9.01 25.76
C GLY A 305 -2.03 10.52 26.02
N GLN A 306 -0.94 11.27 25.89
CA GLN A 306 -0.99 12.72 25.91
C GLN A 306 -1.55 13.25 24.58
N VAL A 307 -2.44 14.24 24.65
CA VAL A 307 -2.92 14.98 23.48
C VAL A 307 -1.86 16.00 23.04
N TYR A 308 -1.52 16.01 21.75
CA TYR A 308 -0.57 16.93 21.14
C TYR A 308 -1.27 17.82 20.12
N LYS A 309 -0.94 19.12 20.10
CA LYS A 309 -1.27 20.03 19.00
C LYS A 309 -0.19 19.92 17.93
N VAL A 310 -0.51 19.37 16.76
CA VAL A 310 0.49 18.97 15.74
C VAL A 310 0.61 19.99 14.59
N SER A 311 -0.33 20.91 14.44
CA SER A 311 -0.34 21.94 13.40
C SER A 311 0.46 23.21 13.74
N THR A 312 1.29 23.19 14.79
CA THR A 312 2.01 24.41 15.21
C THR A 312 3.13 24.76 14.22
N HIS A 313 2.95 25.83 13.41
CA HIS A 313 4.01 26.39 12.56
C HIS A 313 4.08 27.93 12.63
N SER A 314 5.17 28.51 12.12
CA SER A 314 5.52 29.94 12.29
C SER A 314 4.45 30.92 11.82
N ASP A 315 3.68 30.53 10.82
CA ASP A 315 2.71 31.37 10.11
C ASP A 315 1.26 31.13 10.58
N ASN A 316 1.04 30.18 11.51
CA ASN A 316 -0.28 29.71 11.93
C ASN A 316 -0.94 30.48 13.08
N GLN A 317 -0.50 31.69 13.42
CA GLN A 317 -0.76 32.19 14.78
C GLN A 317 -2.21 32.65 15.08
N THR A 318 -3.15 32.59 14.12
CA THR A 318 -4.56 33.02 14.31
C THR A 318 -5.53 32.44 13.26
N ARG A 319 -5.19 31.32 12.61
CA ARG A 319 -5.93 30.85 11.44
C ARG A 319 -6.19 29.36 11.49
N THR A 320 -7.41 29.03 11.07
CA THR A 320 -7.99 27.71 11.28
C THR A 320 -7.43 26.67 10.33
N ASP A 321 -7.02 25.54 10.88
CA ASP A 321 -6.70 24.30 10.17
C ASP A 321 -7.93 23.39 10.08
N TYR A 322 -8.09 22.68 8.96
CA TYR A 322 -9.28 21.89 8.67
C TYR A 322 -8.95 20.51 8.10
N TYR A 323 -9.94 19.61 8.20
CA TYR A 323 -9.99 18.30 7.53
C TYR A 323 -8.68 17.51 7.63
N PRO A 324 -8.24 17.15 8.86
CA PRO A 324 -7.07 16.32 9.01
C PRO A 324 -7.34 14.92 8.44
N GLN A 325 -6.28 14.24 8.03
CA GLN A 325 -6.24 12.83 7.63
C GLN A 325 -5.02 12.17 8.27
N ILE A 326 -5.06 10.85 8.48
CA ILE A 326 -3.98 10.11 9.14
C ILE A 326 -3.71 8.77 8.46
N ALA A 327 -2.42 8.43 8.34
CA ALA A 327 -1.94 7.10 7.99
C ALA A 327 -0.91 6.62 9.03
N ALA A 328 -0.63 5.31 9.07
CA ALA A 328 0.38 4.71 9.92
C ALA A 328 1.16 3.64 9.14
N ASP A 329 2.46 3.51 9.44
CA ASP A 329 3.37 2.53 8.79
C ASP A 329 3.30 1.13 9.42
N GLY A 330 2.63 1.00 10.56
CA GLY A 330 2.56 -0.25 11.32
C GLY A 330 3.76 -0.51 12.24
N THR A 331 4.78 0.35 12.25
CA THR A 331 5.97 0.26 13.14
C THR A 331 5.84 1.14 14.38
N GLY A 332 4.81 1.98 14.44
CA GLY A 332 4.58 2.90 15.54
C GLY A 332 4.62 4.37 15.14
N ASN A 333 4.79 4.67 13.85
CA ASN A 333 4.75 6.03 13.33
C ASN A 333 3.39 6.33 12.71
N SER A 334 3.00 7.59 12.76
CA SER A 334 1.80 8.08 12.10
C SER A 334 2.08 9.38 11.36
N TYR A 335 1.36 9.59 10.27
CA TYR A 335 1.56 10.70 9.35
C TYR A 335 0.24 11.44 9.22
N ILE A 336 0.25 12.73 9.50
CA ILE A 336 -0.94 13.56 9.50
C ILE A 336 -0.81 14.61 8.41
N THR A 337 -1.86 14.77 7.62
CA THR A 337 -2.00 15.87 6.66
C THR A 337 -3.28 16.64 6.90
N TRP A 338 -3.28 17.94 6.62
CA TRP A 338 -4.45 18.82 6.78
C TRP A 338 -4.35 19.99 5.81
N GLN A 339 -5.46 20.71 5.63
CA GLN A 339 -5.43 22.02 4.96
C GLN A 339 -5.31 23.12 6.02
N GLY A 340 -4.35 24.02 5.84
CA GLY A 340 -4.07 25.12 6.76
C GLY A 340 -3.92 26.43 5.99
N TYR A 341 -4.12 27.57 6.66
CA TYR A 341 -4.03 28.87 6.00
C TYR A 341 -2.69 29.56 6.29
N ASP A 342 -1.91 29.89 5.26
CA ASP A 342 -0.53 30.37 5.40
C ASP A 342 -0.34 31.89 5.56
N GLY A 343 -1.38 32.68 5.33
CA GLY A 343 -1.29 34.14 5.27
C GLY A 343 -1.90 34.75 4.01
N SER A 344 -1.93 33.99 2.91
CA SER A 344 -2.57 34.33 1.63
C SER A 344 -3.75 33.42 1.30
N ASP A 345 -3.58 32.12 1.45
CA ASP A 345 -4.43 31.06 0.90
C ASP A 345 -4.39 29.80 1.79
N ASN A 346 -5.16 28.78 1.39
CA ASN A 346 -5.14 27.47 2.05
C ASN A 346 -4.19 26.57 1.29
N ASP A 347 -3.35 25.86 2.04
CA ASP A 347 -2.32 24.95 1.56
C ASP A 347 -2.42 23.62 2.31
N ILE A 348 -1.87 22.58 1.71
CA ILE A 348 -1.71 21.28 2.37
C ILE A 348 -0.42 21.24 3.18
N TYR A 349 -0.56 20.82 4.44
CA TYR A 349 0.52 20.60 5.39
C TYR A 349 0.61 19.13 5.76
N TRP A 350 1.78 18.74 6.25
CA TRP A 350 2.10 17.38 6.68
C TRP A 350 3.03 17.39 7.90
N VAL A 351 2.89 16.36 8.74
CA VAL A 351 3.81 16.08 9.85
C VAL A 351 3.88 14.58 10.14
N ALA A 352 5.08 14.07 10.38
CA ALA A 352 5.28 12.74 10.98
C ALA A 352 5.27 12.83 12.51
N VAL A 353 4.66 11.84 13.15
CA VAL A 353 4.71 11.61 14.59
C VAL A 353 5.35 10.25 14.81
N SER A 354 6.57 10.26 15.34
CA SER A 354 7.32 9.03 15.63
C SER A 354 7.19 8.68 17.11
N GLY A 355 6.51 7.56 17.40
CA GLY A 355 6.08 7.24 18.76
C GLY A 355 5.08 8.26 19.29
N ASP A 356 5.52 9.13 20.21
CA ASP A 356 4.71 10.22 20.78
C ASP A 356 5.39 11.59 20.57
N VAL A 357 6.24 11.73 19.55
CA VAL A 357 7.01 12.94 19.27
C VAL A 357 6.62 13.49 17.90
N PRO A 358 5.81 14.57 17.84
CA PRO A 358 5.55 15.27 16.60
C PRO A 358 6.83 15.90 16.04
N GLY A 359 7.06 15.70 14.74
CA GLY A 359 8.14 16.30 13.98
C GLY A 359 7.88 17.75 13.60
N ASP A 360 8.68 18.25 12.67
CA ASP A 360 8.50 19.59 12.11
C ASP A 360 7.38 19.58 11.04
N VAL A 361 6.48 20.56 11.13
CA VAL A 361 5.40 20.76 10.14
C VAL A 361 5.98 21.22 8.80
N GLN A 362 5.52 20.62 7.72
CA GLN A 362 5.94 20.91 6.36
C GLN A 362 4.75 21.32 5.49
N LYS A 363 4.91 22.38 4.68
CA LYS A 363 3.97 22.73 3.61
C LYS A 363 4.34 21.95 2.35
N ILE A 364 3.46 21.09 1.87
CA ILE A 364 3.76 20.10 0.81
C ILE A 364 3.10 20.41 -0.55
N SER A 365 2.20 21.38 -0.57
CA SER A 365 1.42 21.79 -1.74
C SER A 365 2.13 22.81 -2.65
N THR A 366 3.43 23.08 -2.48
CA THR A 366 4.13 24.08 -3.31
C THR A 366 4.34 23.60 -4.75
N HIS A 367 3.51 24.07 -5.69
CA HIS A 367 3.62 23.81 -7.15
C HIS A 367 3.67 25.10 -8.00
N GLU A 368 4.04 25.02 -9.29
CA GLU A 368 4.31 26.20 -10.16
C GLU A 368 3.15 27.21 -10.27
N ASP A 369 1.91 26.76 -10.02
CA ASP A 369 0.68 27.54 -10.17
C ASP A 369 0.11 28.12 -8.85
N THR A 370 0.79 27.88 -7.71
CA THR A 370 0.37 28.24 -6.32
C THR A 370 0.39 29.72 -5.97
N ILE A 371 0.68 30.65 -6.89
CA ILE A 371 0.69 32.07 -6.51
C ILE A 371 -0.76 32.54 -6.35
N SER A 372 -1.30 32.48 -5.11
CA SER A 372 -2.58 32.99 -4.59
C SER A 372 -3.87 32.19 -4.85
N LYS A 373 -3.88 30.89 -4.52
CA LYS A 373 -4.96 29.94 -4.84
C LYS A 373 -5.08 28.82 -3.79
N TYR A 374 -6.21 28.12 -3.78
CA TYR A 374 -6.58 27.25 -2.65
C TYR A 374 -6.33 25.77 -2.92
N ASP A 375 -5.78 25.08 -1.93
CA ASP A 375 -5.68 23.63 -1.85
C ASP A 375 -6.57 23.08 -0.75
N TYR A 376 -7.28 21.99 -1.06
CA TYR A 376 -8.34 21.44 -0.21
C TYR A 376 -8.39 19.92 -0.21
N THR A 377 -9.04 19.39 0.83
CA THR A 377 -9.44 17.97 0.96
C THR A 377 -8.27 17.01 0.70
N PRO A 378 -7.18 17.09 1.49
CA PRO A 378 -6.08 16.16 1.35
C PRO A 378 -6.53 14.74 1.72
N GLN A 379 -5.82 13.75 1.21
CA GLN A 379 -5.90 12.32 1.57
C GLN A 379 -4.47 11.79 1.70
N ILE A 380 -4.24 10.83 2.60
CA ILE A 380 -2.92 10.27 2.85
C ILE A 380 -2.97 8.76 3.01
N VAL A 381 -1.94 8.09 2.50
CA VAL A 381 -1.59 6.71 2.84
C VAL A 381 -0.10 6.62 3.13
N ALA A 382 0.31 5.57 3.82
CA ALA A 382 1.71 5.28 4.11
C ALA A 382 2.00 3.79 3.87
N ASP A 383 3.21 3.49 3.43
CA ASP A 383 3.72 2.12 3.34
C ASP A 383 4.44 1.72 4.64
N SER A 384 4.94 0.48 4.69
CA SER A 384 5.65 -0.08 5.84
C SER A 384 7.03 0.54 6.08
N ASP A 385 7.61 1.16 5.04
CA ASP A 385 8.94 1.77 5.09
C ASP A 385 8.86 3.23 5.58
N GLY A 386 7.63 3.69 5.81
CA GLY A 386 7.32 5.01 6.31
C GLY A 386 7.25 6.08 5.23
N ASN A 387 7.32 5.70 3.95
CA ASN A 387 6.98 6.65 2.90
C ASN A 387 5.48 6.95 3.00
N SER A 388 5.13 8.21 2.75
CA SER A 388 3.74 8.64 2.73
C SER A 388 3.41 9.35 1.43
N PHE A 389 2.18 9.16 0.97
CA PHE A 389 1.70 9.68 -0.31
C PHE A 389 0.47 10.52 -0.03
N VAL A 390 0.50 11.77 -0.47
CA VAL A 390 -0.59 12.73 -0.24
C VAL A 390 -1.17 13.16 -1.57
N THR A 391 -2.50 13.14 -1.68
CA THR A 391 -3.25 13.71 -2.81
C THR A 391 -4.24 14.76 -2.32
N TRP A 392 -4.52 15.77 -3.13
CA TRP A 392 -5.48 16.84 -2.81
C TRP A 392 -6.04 17.46 -4.10
N LYS A 393 -7.04 18.33 -3.95
CA LYS A 393 -7.49 19.18 -5.06
C LYS A 393 -6.98 20.60 -4.87
N GLY A 394 -6.45 21.20 -5.94
CA GLY A 394 -5.82 22.53 -5.93
C GLY A 394 -6.24 23.37 -7.12
N PHE A 395 -6.48 24.66 -6.92
CA PHE A 395 -6.89 25.55 -8.00
C PHE A 395 -5.70 25.94 -8.89
N ASP A 396 -5.75 25.62 -10.19
CA ASP A 396 -4.60 25.82 -11.10
C ASP A 396 -4.58 27.21 -11.77
N GLY A 397 -5.67 27.97 -11.70
CA GLY A 397 -5.85 29.16 -12.56
C GLY A 397 -7.20 29.25 -13.24
N ARG A 398 -7.82 28.10 -13.49
CA ARG A 398 -9.08 27.99 -14.23
C ARG A 398 -10.10 27.17 -13.45
N ASP A 399 -9.67 26.08 -12.87
CA ASP A 399 -10.45 25.05 -12.16
C ASP A 399 -9.60 24.36 -11.08
N ASP A 400 -10.28 23.60 -10.21
CA ASP A 400 -9.63 22.70 -9.24
C ASP A 400 -9.13 21.44 -9.95
N GLU A 401 -7.92 21.01 -9.63
CA GLU A 401 -7.20 19.91 -10.28
C GLU A 401 -6.62 19.00 -9.21
N VAL A 402 -6.40 17.73 -9.51
CA VAL A 402 -5.84 16.76 -8.56
C VAL A 402 -4.32 16.83 -8.58
N TYR A 403 -3.73 16.96 -7.40
CA TYR A 403 -2.28 16.97 -7.19
C TYR A 403 -1.85 15.83 -6.28
N TRP A 404 -0.60 15.42 -6.39
CA TRP A 404 0.00 14.37 -5.59
C TRP A 404 1.45 14.69 -5.24
N VAL A 405 1.90 14.24 -4.06
CA VAL A 405 3.30 14.32 -3.65
C VAL A 405 3.69 13.10 -2.82
N PRO A 406 4.85 12.47 -3.09
CA PRO A 406 5.44 11.47 -2.23
C PRO A 406 6.31 12.15 -1.17
N ILE A 407 6.40 11.56 0.01
CA ILE A 407 7.26 11.98 1.10
C ILE A 407 7.98 10.72 1.55
N ASP A 408 9.31 10.71 1.49
CA ASP A 408 10.10 9.53 1.86
C ASP A 408 10.05 9.25 3.37
N GLY A 409 10.51 8.06 3.78
CA GLY A 409 10.56 7.64 5.19
C GLY A 409 11.38 8.57 6.12
N ASP A 410 12.28 9.39 5.56
CA ASP A 410 13.01 10.43 6.29
C ASP A 410 12.19 11.73 6.46
N GLY A 411 11.00 11.79 5.89
CA GLY A 411 10.11 12.94 5.93
C GLY A 411 10.53 14.05 4.97
N VAL A 412 11.16 13.73 3.83
CA VAL A 412 11.53 14.70 2.80
C VAL A 412 10.47 14.67 1.68
N PRO A 413 9.71 15.77 1.46
CA PRO A 413 8.75 15.83 0.38
C PRO A 413 9.43 15.89 -1.00
N GLY A 414 8.86 15.14 -1.94
CA GLY A 414 9.13 15.25 -3.36
C GLY A 414 8.56 16.55 -3.96
N THR A 415 8.45 16.57 -5.29
CA THR A 415 7.80 17.68 -6.01
C THR A 415 6.32 17.38 -6.16
N ALA A 416 5.45 18.34 -5.85
CA ALA A 416 4.02 18.21 -6.12
C ALA A 416 3.75 18.12 -7.62
N GLU A 417 3.02 17.08 -8.04
CA GLU A 417 2.68 16.78 -9.43
C GLU A 417 1.19 16.95 -9.67
N LYS A 418 0.80 17.62 -10.77
CA LYS A 418 -0.59 17.66 -11.25
C LYS A 418 -0.94 16.35 -11.95
N LEU A 419 -1.94 15.63 -11.46
CA LEU A 419 -2.38 14.33 -11.97
C LEU A 419 -3.48 14.41 -13.02
N SER A 420 -4.44 15.31 -12.85
CA SER A 420 -5.63 15.42 -13.71
C SER A 420 -5.35 16.12 -15.05
N ILE A 421 -4.43 15.56 -15.82
CA ILE A 421 -4.06 16.05 -17.15
C ILE A 421 -4.77 15.25 -18.25
N HIS A 422 -5.99 15.63 -18.62
CA HIS A 422 -6.67 15.05 -19.80
C HIS A 422 -7.19 16.11 -20.78
N THR A 423 -7.36 15.72 -22.05
CA THR A 423 -7.62 16.64 -23.18
C THR A 423 -8.92 17.42 -23.10
N GLU A 424 -9.81 17.05 -22.18
CA GLU A 424 -11.15 17.63 -22.01
C GLU A 424 -11.26 18.46 -20.71
N ASN A 425 -10.19 18.51 -19.91
CA ASN A 425 -10.16 19.06 -18.55
C ASN A 425 -9.94 20.58 -18.45
N GLU A 426 -10.31 21.38 -19.44
CA GLU A 426 -9.85 22.78 -19.47
C GLU A 426 -10.76 23.78 -18.71
N THR A 427 -11.90 23.35 -18.16
CA THR A 427 -12.93 24.31 -17.65
C THR A 427 -13.81 23.84 -16.48
N ARG A 428 -13.56 22.66 -15.89
CA ARG A 428 -14.34 22.16 -14.75
C ARG A 428 -13.46 21.44 -13.76
N ASP A 429 -13.70 21.78 -12.50
CA ASP A 429 -13.09 21.22 -11.31
C ASP A 429 -13.14 19.68 -11.26
N ASP A 430 -12.01 19.06 -10.90
CA ASP A 430 -11.92 17.68 -10.42
C ASP A 430 -12.15 17.60 -8.91
N TRP A 431 -12.82 16.54 -8.46
CA TRP A 431 -13.26 16.41 -7.06
C TRP A 431 -12.96 15.02 -6.48
N SER A 432 -13.06 14.97 -5.15
CA SER A 432 -13.03 13.74 -4.35
C SER A 432 -11.84 12.83 -4.70
N PRO A 433 -10.59 13.35 -4.71
CA PRO A 433 -9.44 12.48 -4.89
C PRO A 433 -9.36 11.49 -3.72
N GLN A 434 -8.98 10.25 -3.99
CA GLN A 434 -8.71 9.20 -3.00
C GLN A 434 -7.42 8.49 -3.37
N ILE A 435 -6.74 7.92 -2.39
CA ILE A 435 -5.44 7.29 -2.58
C ILE A 435 -5.33 5.95 -1.85
N ALA A 436 -4.62 5.00 -2.46
CA ALA A 436 -4.20 3.75 -1.87
C ALA A 436 -2.70 3.52 -2.17
N THR A 437 -2.04 2.66 -1.40
CA THR A 437 -0.66 2.20 -1.67
C THR A 437 -0.60 0.68 -1.58
N ASP A 438 0.28 0.06 -2.36
CA ASP A 438 0.61 -1.36 -2.21
C ASP A 438 1.85 -1.56 -1.32
N GLY A 439 2.24 -2.83 -1.16
CA GLY A 439 3.38 -3.22 -0.34
C GLY A 439 4.75 -2.96 -0.98
N SER A 440 4.81 -2.41 -2.20
CA SER A 440 6.06 -2.00 -2.86
C SER A 440 6.29 -0.48 -2.82
N GLY A 441 5.44 0.26 -2.09
CA GLY A 441 5.50 1.72 -2.04
C GLY A 441 4.96 2.40 -3.31
N LYS A 442 4.19 1.69 -4.14
CA LYS A 442 3.50 2.30 -5.28
C LYS A 442 2.13 2.80 -4.85
N SER A 443 1.83 4.04 -5.24
CA SER A 443 0.58 4.73 -4.89
C SER A 443 -0.38 4.81 -6.06
N TYR A 444 -1.67 4.82 -5.75
CA TYR A 444 -2.76 4.75 -6.72
C TYR A 444 -3.79 5.80 -6.37
N VAL A 445 -4.09 6.69 -7.32
CA VAL A 445 -4.99 7.83 -7.10
C VAL A 445 -6.20 7.70 -8.00
N VAL A 446 -7.39 7.87 -7.43
CA VAL A 446 -8.66 7.98 -8.17
C VAL A 446 -9.35 9.29 -7.86
N TRP A 447 -10.08 9.84 -8.82
CA TRP A 447 -10.88 11.04 -8.64
C TRP A 447 -12.05 11.06 -9.61
N GLN A 448 -13.00 11.96 -9.39
CA GLN A 448 -14.06 12.25 -10.35
C GLN A 448 -13.73 13.53 -11.13
N GLY A 449 -13.91 13.48 -12.44
CA GLY A 449 -13.63 14.59 -13.35
C GLY A 449 -14.68 14.72 -14.45
N TRP A 450 -14.76 15.90 -15.07
CA TRP A 450 -15.70 16.17 -16.15
C TRP A 450 -15.05 15.95 -17.52
N ASP A 451 -15.59 15.03 -18.33
CA ASP A 451 -15.03 14.69 -19.64
C ASP A 451 -15.54 15.57 -20.80
N GLY A 452 -16.28 16.64 -20.50
CA GLY A 452 -16.95 17.46 -21.51
C GLY A 452 -18.42 17.10 -21.72
N THR A 453 -18.83 15.87 -21.39
CA THR A 453 -20.20 15.36 -21.52
C THR A 453 -20.84 15.00 -20.18
N ASP A 454 -20.12 14.31 -19.31
CA ASP A 454 -20.58 13.85 -18.01
C ASP A 454 -19.42 13.68 -17.00
N TRP A 455 -19.73 13.18 -15.80
CA TRP A 455 -18.76 13.00 -14.72
C TRP A 455 -18.30 11.56 -14.66
N GLU A 456 -17.00 11.38 -14.63
CA GLU A 456 -16.34 10.11 -14.85
C GLU A 456 -15.24 9.90 -13.80
N VAL A 457 -14.96 8.64 -13.49
CA VAL A 457 -13.91 8.23 -12.57
C VAL A 457 -12.62 8.05 -13.34
N TYR A 458 -11.59 8.75 -12.90
CA TYR A 458 -10.23 8.65 -13.42
C TYR A 458 -9.33 7.95 -12.42
N PHE A 459 -8.24 7.38 -12.93
CA PHE A 459 -7.24 6.62 -12.18
C PHE A 459 -5.85 6.87 -12.72
N THR A 460 -4.86 6.92 -11.84
CA THR A 460 -3.45 6.82 -12.20
C THR A 460 -2.69 6.05 -11.13
N ALA A 461 -1.62 5.37 -11.53
CA ALA A 461 -0.63 4.86 -10.60
C ALA A 461 0.59 5.79 -10.59
N LYS A 462 1.30 5.85 -9.46
CA LYS A 462 2.51 6.63 -9.25
C LYS A 462 3.48 5.80 -8.43
N GLU A 463 4.64 5.53 -9.02
CA GLU A 463 5.77 4.94 -8.31
C GLU A 463 6.14 5.87 -7.13
N GLY A 464 6.43 5.27 -5.97
CA GLY A 464 6.80 6.04 -4.78
C GLY A 464 8.09 6.84 -4.97
N SER A 465 8.40 7.73 -4.02
CA SER A 465 9.74 8.34 -3.95
C SER A 465 10.74 7.23 -3.62
N GLY A 466 11.25 6.56 -4.66
CA GLY A 466 12.18 5.46 -4.48
C GLY A 466 13.38 5.90 -3.63
N ASN A 467 13.45 5.41 -2.40
CA ASN A 467 14.71 5.28 -1.68
C ASN A 467 15.64 4.26 -2.39
N GLY A 468 15.09 3.49 -3.35
CA GLY A 468 15.78 2.42 -4.03
C GLY A 468 15.97 1.23 -3.12
N ASP A 469 14.95 0.85 -2.34
CA ASP A 469 14.85 -0.40 -1.58
C ASP A 469 13.99 -1.38 -2.40
N SER A 470 14.64 -2.34 -3.05
CA SER A 470 14.01 -3.24 -4.02
C SER A 470 13.26 -4.40 -3.37
N ASP A 471 13.50 -4.70 -2.09
CA ASP A 471 12.85 -5.79 -1.37
C ASP A 471 11.94 -5.35 -0.20
N GLY A 472 11.92 -4.06 0.10
CA GLY A 472 11.00 -3.43 1.05
C GLY A 472 11.28 -3.84 2.49
N ASP A 473 12.56 -3.98 2.84
CA ASP A 473 12.99 -4.35 4.19
C ASP A 473 13.33 -3.16 5.10
N GLY A 474 13.29 -1.96 4.56
CA GLY A 474 13.60 -0.70 5.23
C GLY A 474 15.06 -0.28 5.12
N ILE A 475 15.90 -1.00 4.38
CA ILE A 475 17.29 -0.65 4.07
C ILE A 475 17.43 -0.39 2.56
N PRO A 476 17.79 0.84 2.14
CA PRO A 476 18.01 1.13 0.72
C PRO A 476 19.04 0.20 0.08
N ASP A 477 18.87 -0.20 -1.19
CA ASP A 477 19.72 -1.13 -1.96
C ASP A 477 21.22 -0.76 -1.91
N GLU A 478 21.54 0.53 -1.72
CA GLU A 478 22.92 1.00 -1.63
C GLU A 478 23.59 0.74 -0.27
N LEU A 479 22.80 0.51 0.78
CA LEU A 479 23.20 0.17 2.15
C LEU A 479 22.88 -1.29 2.50
N ASP A 480 22.02 -1.94 1.72
CA ASP A 480 21.61 -3.32 1.89
C ASP A 480 22.66 -4.31 1.34
N SER A 481 23.00 -5.30 2.18
CA SER A 481 23.88 -6.42 1.83
C SER A 481 23.19 -7.52 1.03
N CYS A 482 21.86 -7.61 1.11
CA CYS A 482 20.98 -8.50 0.38
C CYS A 482 19.76 -7.79 -0.26
N PRO A 483 19.95 -6.86 -1.23
CA PRO A 483 18.90 -5.99 -1.86
C PRO A 483 17.68 -6.65 -2.54
N GLU A 484 17.52 -7.96 -2.41
CA GLU A 484 16.47 -8.75 -3.06
C GLU A 484 15.88 -9.78 -2.07
N GLU A 485 16.21 -9.67 -0.78
CA GLU A 485 15.86 -10.60 0.30
C GLU A 485 15.28 -9.87 1.50
N ASN A 486 13.95 -9.66 1.51
CA ASN A 486 13.28 -9.13 2.69
C ASN A 486 13.38 -10.09 3.91
N PRO A 487 14.04 -9.71 5.02
CA PRO A 487 14.23 -10.56 6.19
C PRO A 487 12.97 -10.80 7.02
N GLN A 488 11.84 -10.12 6.73
CA GLN A 488 10.56 -10.21 7.45
C GLN A 488 10.72 -10.06 8.98
N GLY A 489 11.60 -9.15 9.41
CA GLY A 489 11.89 -8.90 10.82
C GLY A 489 12.92 -9.86 11.46
N LEU A 490 13.58 -10.71 10.66
CA LEU A 490 14.65 -11.62 11.09
C LEU A 490 16.06 -11.06 10.79
N ASP A 491 16.25 -9.75 10.89
CA ASP A 491 17.54 -9.08 10.73
C ASP A 491 17.91 -8.32 12.02
N ALA A 492 18.75 -8.94 12.85
CA ALA A 492 19.16 -8.34 14.12
C ALA A 492 20.28 -7.31 13.94
N ASP A 493 21.14 -7.46 12.94
CA ASP A 493 22.28 -6.56 12.70
C ASP A 493 22.00 -5.44 11.68
N GLN A 494 20.78 -5.36 11.16
CA GLN A 494 20.26 -4.30 10.28
C GLN A 494 21.15 -4.14 9.05
N ASN A 495 21.49 -5.26 8.42
CA ASN A 495 22.30 -5.28 7.21
C ASN A 495 21.50 -5.65 5.94
N GLY A 496 20.20 -5.91 6.10
CA GLY A 496 19.21 -6.27 5.11
C GLY A 496 19.20 -7.73 4.67
N CYS A 497 19.92 -8.59 5.40
CA CYS A 497 19.92 -10.03 5.17
C CYS A 497 19.20 -10.77 6.31
N THR A 498 18.50 -11.87 6.00
CA THR A 498 18.00 -12.79 7.04
C THR A 498 19.15 -13.36 7.87
N ASP A 499 19.06 -13.27 9.20
CA ASP A 499 20.01 -13.86 10.12
C ASP A 499 20.09 -15.38 9.97
N ARG A 500 21.17 -15.92 9.41
CA ARG A 500 21.38 -17.37 9.25
C ARG A 500 22.45 -17.90 10.18
N ILE A 501 22.37 -19.20 10.49
CA ILE A 501 23.31 -19.88 11.40
C ILE A 501 24.78 -19.67 10.99
N CYS A 502 25.04 -19.59 9.68
CA CYS A 502 26.39 -19.50 9.14
C CYS A 502 27.00 -18.09 9.21
N ASP A 503 26.20 -17.05 9.39
CA ASP A 503 26.67 -15.67 9.40
C ASP A 503 27.01 -15.19 10.83
N LEU A 504 26.48 -15.86 11.85
CA LEU A 504 26.73 -15.56 13.27
C LEU A 504 28.22 -15.52 13.64
N ALA A 505 29.06 -16.36 13.01
CA ALA A 505 30.48 -16.38 13.30
C ALA A 505 31.20 -15.09 12.85
N ASP A 506 30.70 -14.46 11.79
CA ASP A 506 31.27 -13.24 11.23
C ASP A 506 30.78 -12.01 11.99
N LEU A 507 29.50 -11.97 12.40
CA LEU A 507 29.01 -11.00 13.37
C LEU A 507 29.82 -11.03 14.68
N VAL A 508 30.07 -12.21 15.24
CA VAL A 508 30.90 -12.33 16.46
C VAL A 508 32.30 -11.72 16.26
N ARG A 509 32.86 -11.79 15.04
CA ARG A 509 34.20 -11.26 14.75
C ARG A 509 34.22 -9.76 14.52
N SER A 510 33.14 -9.18 14.02
CA SER A 510 33.02 -7.74 13.78
C SER A 510 32.98 -6.95 15.09
N LEU A 511 32.39 -7.53 16.14
CA LEU A 511 32.22 -6.88 17.44
C LEU A 511 33.54 -6.72 18.24
N ASP A 512 33.64 -5.61 18.98
CA ASP A 512 34.84 -5.25 19.75
C ASP A 512 34.77 -5.65 21.22
N PHE A 513 35.02 -6.94 21.48
CA PHE A 513 35.20 -7.45 22.85
C PHE A 513 36.41 -8.37 22.99
N HIS A 514 36.66 -8.84 24.22
CA HIS A 514 37.88 -9.55 24.58
C HIS A 514 38.23 -10.69 23.60
N LYS A 515 39.36 -10.54 22.88
CA LYS A 515 39.81 -11.44 21.80
C LYS A 515 39.71 -12.94 22.10
N GLY A 516 40.05 -13.36 23.32
CA GLY A 516 39.98 -14.77 23.71
C GLY A 516 38.54 -15.30 23.82
N LEU A 517 37.60 -14.45 24.23
CA LEU A 517 36.18 -14.80 24.29
C LEU A 517 35.59 -14.78 22.88
N ARG A 518 35.92 -13.77 22.08
CA ARG A 518 35.51 -13.66 20.68
C ARG A 518 35.88 -14.90 19.86
N ASN A 519 37.11 -15.36 19.98
CA ASN A 519 37.55 -16.59 19.30
C ASN A 519 36.80 -17.84 19.78
N SER A 520 36.43 -17.91 21.07
CA SER A 520 35.68 -19.03 21.64
C SER A 520 34.24 -19.06 21.10
N LEU A 521 33.58 -17.90 21.09
CA LEU A 521 32.22 -17.72 20.59
C LEU A 521 32.15 -17.94 19.08
N ALA A 522 33.08 -17.38 18.30
CA ALA A 522 33.14 -17.59 16.86
C ALA A 522 33.31 -19.08 16.51
N ALA A 523 34.21 -19.77 17.22
CA ALA A 523 34.39 -21.21 17.02
C ALA A 523 33.12 -22.02 17.34
N LYS A 524 32.31 -21.60 18.32
CA LYS A 524 31.01 -22.23 18.60
C LYS A 524 30.01 -22.01 17.48
N ALA A 525 29.89 -20.79 16.97
CA ALA A 525 29.03 -20.46 15.84
C ALA A 525 29.44 -21.24 14.57
N GLU A 526 30.74 -21.31 14.25
CA GLU A 526 31.25 -22.12 13.14
C GLU A 526 30.90 -23.61 13.28
N ASN A 527 30.99 -24.16 14.49
CA ASN A 527 30.61 -25.55 14.74
C ASN A 527 29.11 -25.76 14.55
N ALA A 528 28.26 -24.79 14.90
CA ALA A 528 26.82 -24.85 14.65
C ALA A 528 26.54 -24.85 13.13
N CYS A 529 27.13 -23.92 12.37
CA CYS A 529 27.03 -23.88 10.90
C CYS A 529 27.50 -25.19 10.25
N MET A 530 28.61 -25.77 10.72
CA MET A 530 29.08 -27.08 10.23
C MET A 530 28.11 -28.24 10.49
N GLN A 531 27.30 -28.18 11.55
CA GLN A 531 26.25 -29.18 11.79
C GLN A 531 25.05 -28.91 10.88
N TYR A 532 24.63 -27.66 10.78
CA TYR A 532 23.51 -27.24 9.94
C TYR A 532 23.73 -27.62 8.47
N THR A 533 24.88 -27.27 7.89
CA THR A 533 25.29 -27.64 6.51
C THR A 533 25.42 -29.15 6.27
N ARG A 534 25.44 -29.99 7.31
CA ARG A 534 25.41 -31.45 7.21
C ARG A 534 24.00 -32.04 7.35
N GLY A 535 22.97 -31.20 7.37
CA GLY A 535 21.57 -31.59 7.65
C GLY A 535 21.32 -31.95 9.12
N ASN A 536 22.27 -31.69 10.02
CA ASN A 536 22.13 -32.00 11.45
C ASN A 536 21.54 -30.79 12.20
N ILE A 537 20.25 -30.53 11.98
CA ILE A 537 19.55 -29.35 12.51
C ILE A 537 19.52 -29.35 14.05
N THR A 538 19.08 -30.46 14.69
CA THR A 538 18.98 -30.52 16.16
C THR A 538 20.33 -30.31 16.86
N PRO A 539 21.45 -30.92 16.41
CA PRO A 539 22.77 -30.58 16.93
C PRO A 539 23.17 -29.12 16.72
N ALA A 540 22.86 -28.52 15.57
CA ALA A 540 23.15 -27.10 15.30
C ALA A 540 22.41 -26.17 16.28
N VAL A 541 21.10 -26.35 16.44
CA VAL A 541 20.27 -25.58 17.38
C VAL A 541 20.76 -25.74 18.83
N ASN A 542 21.14 -26.96 19.24
CA ASN A 542 21.73 -27.17 20.57
C ASN A 542 23.04 -26.41 20.78
N MET A 543 23.85 -26.25 19.72
CA MET A 543 25.08 -25.46 19.77
C MET A 543 24.78 -23.95 19.85
N LEU A 544 23.74 -23.46 19.16
CA LEU A 544 23.27 -22.08 19.31
C LEU A 544 22.73 -21.79 20.71
N ASN A 545 21.95 -22.70 21.30
CA ASN A 545 21.51 -22.55 22.70
C ASN A 545 22.70 -22.50 23.68
N ALA A 546 23.74 -23.31 23.43
CA ALA A 546 24.97 -23.27 24.21
C ALA A 546 25.84 -22.01 23.95
N PHE A 547 25.65 -21.35 22.80
CA PHE A 547 26.22 -20.05 22.49
C PHE A 547 25.50 -18.94 23.27
N ILE A 548 24.16 -18.87 23.16
CA ILE A 548 23.29 -17.91 23.86
C ILE A 548 23.57 -17.91 25.37
N HIS A 549 23.62 -19.10 26.00
CA HIS A 549 23.93 -19.19 27.43
C HIS A 549 25.33 -18.68 27.81
N GLU A 550 26.32 -18.78 26.91
CA GLU A 550 27.64 -18.22 27.17
C GLU A 550 27.64 -16.69 27.04
N VAL A 551 26.95 -16.15 26.03
CA VAL A 551 26.77 -14.71 25.84
C VAL A 551 26.08 -14.10 27.06
N GLU A 552 24.94 -14.67 27.47
CA GLU A 552 24.21 -14.27 28.70
C GLU A 552 25.09 -14.27 29.94
N ALA A 553 25.93 -15.31 30.10
CA ALA A 553 26.82 -15.40 31.25
C ALA A 553 27.90 -14.31 31.27
N GLN A 554 28.27 -13.77 30.11
CA GLN A 554 29.28 -12.72 29.92
C GLN A 554 28.69 -11.31 29.72
N ARG A 555 27.37 -11.17 29.55
CA ARG A 555 26.63 -9.90 29.47
C ARG A 555 26.97 -8.99 30.65
N GLY A 556 27.24 -7.72 30.35
CA GLY A 556 27.65 -6.70 31.33
C GLY A 556 29.01 -6.95 32.01
N LYS A 557 29.76 -7.98 31.60
CA LYS A 557 31.09 -8.32 32.16
C LYS A 557 32.19 -8.19 31.11
N LYS A 558 32.13 -9.04 30.08
CA LYS A 558 33.13 -9.10 28.99
C LYS A 558 32.53 -8.80 27.62
N ILE A 559 31.21 -8.72 27.56
CA ILE A 559 30.40 -8.30 26.42
C ILE A 559 29.53 -7.16 26.97
N SER A 560 29.35 -6.09 26.20
CA SER A 560 28.45 -4.99 26.59
C SER A 560 27.00 -5.50 26.67
N GLU A 561 26.09 -4.72 27.26
CA GLU A 561 24.67 -5.09 27.28
C GLU A 561 24.10 -5.11 25.85
N GLU A 562 24.46 -4.11 25.04
CA GLU A 562 24.07 -3.95 23.63
C GLU A 562 24.58 -5.10 22.74
N ASP A 563 25.90 -5.39 22.74
CA ASP A 563 26.47 -6.48 21.96
C ASP A 563 25.90 -7.84 22.37
N ALA A 564 25.57 -8.02 23.65
CA ALA A 564 24.98 -9.25 24.13
C ALA A 564 23.55 -9.41 23.63
N GLU A 565 22.77 -8.33 23.58
CA GLU A 565 21.42 -8.33 23.03
C GLU A 565 21.44 -8.69 21.54
N LEU A 566 22.27 -7.99 20.76
CA LEU A 566 22.46 -8.24 19.34
C LEU A 566 22.80 -9.71 19.04
N LEU A 567 23.83 -10.25 19.73
CA LEU A 567 24.26 -11.63 19.52
C LEU A 567 23.22 -12.68 19.93
N ILE A 568 22.37 -12.37 20.91
CA ILE A 568 21.30 -13.27 21.35
C ILE A 568 20.14 -13.22 20.36
N GLN A 569 19.72 -12.02 19.95
CA GLN A 569 18.63 -11.85 18.99
C GLN A 569 18.98 -12.49 17.64
N PHE A 570 20.18 -12.24 17.11
CA PHE A 570 20.67 -12.88 15.89
C PHE A 570 20.62 -14.42 15.99
N ALA A 571 21.10 -14.97 17.12
CA ALA A 571 21.10 -16.41 17.33
C ALA A 571 19.70 -17.02 17.47
N LEU A 572 18.69 -16.23 17.88
CA LEU A 572 17.29 -16.64 17.93
C LEU A 572 16.64 -16.58 16.55
N ASN A 573 16.87 -15.51 15.79
CA ASN A 573 16.41 -15.36 14.40
C ASN A 573 16.94 -16.51 13.54
N ALA A 574 18.23 -16.83 13.65
CA ALA A 574 18.87 -17.95 12.96
C ALA A 574 18.28 -19.33 13.32
N GLN A 575 17.69 -19.50 14.51
CA GLN A 575 16.96 -20.72 14.86
C GLN A 575 15.60 -20.81 14.17
N LEU A 576 14.90 -19.68 14.04
CA LEU A 576 13.59 -19.59 13.41
C LEU A 576 13.68 -19.92 11.91
N GLY A 577 14.60 -19.27 11.17
CA GLY A 577 14.79 -19.55 9.73
C GLY A 577 15.20 -21.00 9.42
N SER A 578 15.89 -21.67 10.35
CA SER A 578 16.28 -23.08 10.19
C SER A 578 15.12 -24.09 10.33
N LEU A 579 13.99 -23.69 10.90
CA LEU A 579 12.82 -24.56 11.08
C LEU A 579 11.90 -24.54 9.85
N GLU A 580 11.86 -23.44 9.12
CA GLU A 580 11.05 -23.28 7.90
C GLU A 580 11.62 -24.11 6.74
N ASP A 581 12.94 -24.17 6.62
CA ASP A 581 13.68 -24.93 5.60
C ASP A 581 13.38 -26.45 5.64
N THR A 582 12.99 -26.98 6.81
CA THR A 582 12.66 -28.40 6.98
C THR A 582 11.29 -28.82 6.42
N THR A 583 10.48 -27.87 5.95
CA THR A 583 9.15 -28.15 5.36
C THR A 583 9.17 -28.25 3.83
N SER A 584 10.29 -27.92 3.18
CA SER A 584 10.41 -27.80 1.71
C SER A 584 11.06 -29.00 1.01
N GLU A 585 11.90 -29.79 1.68
CA GLU A 585 12.75 -30.77 0.96
C GLU A 585 12.25 -32.23 1.02
N THR A 586 11.38 -32.59 0.09
CA THR A 586 11.39 -33.94 -0.51
C THR A 586 11.49 -33.83 -2.02
N GLU A 587 12.71 -33.81 -2.57
CA GLU A 587 13.07 -34.53 -3.80
C GLU A 587 14.60 -34.52 -4.01
N THR A 588 15.13 -35.69 -4.33
CA THR A 588 16.55 -36.07 -4.39
C THR A 588 17.20 -35.82 -5.76
N GLU A 589 18.49 -35.47 -5.83
CA GLU A 589 19.54 -36.30 -6.49
C GLU A 589 21.00 -35.76 -6.41
N THR A 590 21.85 -36.58 -5.76
CA THR A 590 23.29 -36.92 -5.89
C THR A 590 24.35 -36.09 -6.67
N GLU A 591 25.43 -35.80 -5.92
CA GLU A 591 26.82 -35.31 -6.18
C GLU A 591 27.72 -36.14 -7.17
N PRO A 592 28.92 -35.68 -7.66
CA PRO A 592 30.09 -35.39 -6.79
C PRO A 592 31.09 -34.28 -7.20
N ALA A 593 31.87 -33.88 -6.19
CA ALA A 593 32.89 -32.84 -6.12
C ALA A 593 34.19 -33.02 -6.96
N SER A 594 34.85 -31.90 -7.30
CA SER A 594 36.31 -31.79 -7.21
C SER A 594 36.86 -30.33 -7.13
N ALA A 595 37.83 -30.16 -6.22
CA ALA A 595 38.95 -29.21 -6.18
C ALA A 595 38.72 -27.74 -5.72
N GLN A 596 39.10 -27.51 -4.45
CA GLN A 596 39.38 -26.19 -3.86
C GLN A 596 40.57 -25.49 -4.53
N THR A 597 40.42 -24.19 -4.80
CA THR A 597 41.50 -23.20 -4.59
C THR A 597 40.92 -21.92 -3.99
N ASN A 598 41.57 -21.50 -2.91
CA ASN A 598 41.23 -20.42 -2.02
C ASN A 598 41.62 -19.06 -2.65
N ASN A 599 40.67 -18.15 -2.79
CA ASN A 599 40.87 -16.69 -2.80
C ASN A 599 39.51 -16.03 -2.53
N GLN A 600 39.49 -15.00 -1.69
CA GLN A 600 38.31 -14.17 -1.48
C GLN A 600 37.79 -13.66 -2.83
N MET A 601 36.55 -14.02 -3.19
CA MET A 601 35.90 -13.68 -4.46
C MET A 601 34.64 -12.86 -4.15
N SER A 602 34.38 -11.81 -4.94
CA SER A 602 33.12 -11.07 -4.91
C SER A 602 31.98 -11.93 -5.49
N PRO A 603 30.86 -12.15 -4.76
CA PRO A 603 29.70 -12.90 -5.25
C PRO A 603 29.08 -12.30 -6.53
N LEU A 604 29.02 -10.96 -6.62
CA LEU A 604 28.41 -10.25 -7.75
C LEU A 604 29.11 -10.51 -9.10
N ALA A 605 30.44 -10.46 -9.12
CA ALA A 605 31.21 -10.72 -10.36
C ALA A 605 31.07 -12.18 -10.82
N GLN A 606 30.88 -13.13 -9.89
CA GLN A 606 30.59 -14.53 -10.21
C GLN A 606 29.15 -14.70 -10.73
N HIS A 607 28.19 -14.02 -10.11
CA HIS A 607 26.80 -14.04 -10.55
C HIS A 607 26.68 -13.53 -11.99
N ASN A 608 27.24 -12.36 -12.30
CA ASN A 608 27.16 -11.78 -13.65
C ASN A 608 27.94 -12.60 -14.69
N LEU A 609 29.06 -13.22 -14.30
CA LEU A 609 29.76 -14.17 -15.17
C LEU A 609 28.89 -15.42 -15.47
N SER A 610 28.18 -15.95 -14.46
CA SER A 610 27.25 -17.06 -14.62
C SER A 610 26.04 -16.69 -15.48
N LYS A 611 25.48 -15.49 -15.31
CA LYS A 611 24.40 -14.96 -16.17
C LYS A 611 24.84 -14.89 -17.62
N ALA A 612 26.00 -14.29 -17.91
CA ALA A 612 26.53 -14.19 -19.27
C ALA A 612 26.85 -15.58 -19.87
N GLN A 613 27.31 -16.56 -19.07
CA GLN A 613 27.51 -17.95 -19.52
C GLN A 613 26.20 -18.65 -19.89
N LYS A 614 25.13 -18.44 -19.12
CA LYS A 614 23.79 -18.97 -19.45
C LYS A 614 23.24 -18.37 -20.74
N LEU A 615 23.38 -17.06 -20.91
CA LEU A 615 22.99 -16.36 -22.13
C LEU A 615 23.81 -16.84 -23.34
N SER A 616 25.12 -17.03 -23.17
CA SER A 616 25.98 -17.64 -24.19
C SER A 616 25.47 -19.00 -24.64
N ALA A 617 25.07 -19.87 -23.71
CA ALA A 617 24.54 -21.19 -24.05
C ALA A 617 23.24 -21.08 -24.88
N LYS A 618 22.30 -20.22 -24.45
CA LYS A 618 21.05 -19.96 -25.18
C LYS A 618 21.30 -19.40 -26.59
N ALA A 619 22.22 -18.44 -26.73
CA ALA A 619 22.57 -17.84 -28.01
C ALA A 619 23.13 -18.88 -28.99
N HIS A 620 23.97 -19.80 -28.52
CA HIS A 620 24.52 -20.88 -29.34
C HIS A 620 23.47 -21.91 -29.79
N ASP A 621 22.52 -22.25 -28.92
CA ASP A 621 21.42 -23.15 -29.27
C ASP A 621 20.55 -22.55 -30.40
N LEU A 622 20.19 -21.27 -30.27
CA LEU A 622 19.41 -20.54 -31.29
C LEU A 622 20.20 -20.37 -32.60
N LEU A 623 21.50 -20.07 -32.51
CA LEU A 623 22.38 -19.96 -33.67
C LEU A 623 22.46 -21.29 -34.43
N SER A 624 22.52 -22.42 -33.72
CA SER A 624 22.49 -23.76 -34.33
C SER A 624 21.16 -24.00 -35.07
N GLU A 625 20.03 -23.64 -34.46
CA GLU A 625 18.72 -23.76 -35.10
C GLU A 625 18.59 -22.90 -36.36
N ALA A 626 19.07 -21.65 -36.30
CA ALA A 626 19.03 -20.73 -37.43
C ALA A 626 19.91 -21.20 -38.61
N ASN A 627 21.08 -21.75 -38.30
CA ASN A 627 21.97 -22.36 -39.29
C ASN A 627 21.37 -23.61 -39.95
N GLU A 628 20.65 -24.46 -39.21
CA GLU A 628 19.94 -25.61 -39.78
C GLU A 628 18.82 -25.19 -40.74
N LYS A 629 18.18 -24.06 -40.47
CA LYS A 629 17.15 -23.45 -41.33
C LYS A 629 17.74 -22.66 -42.52
N GLY A 630 19.07 -22.52 -42.60
CA GLY A 630 19.76 -21.80 -43.67
C GLY A 630 19.52 -20.30 -43.67
N ILE A 631 19.27 -19.72 -42.49
CA ILE A 631 19.08 -18.28 -42.29
C ILE A 631 20.45 -17.58 -42.26
N ASP A 632 20.55 -16.36 -42.78
CA ASP A 632 21.76 -15.56 -42.70
C ASP A 632 21.91 -14.96 -41.29
N VAL A 633 22.89 -15.46 -40.54
CA VAL A 633 23.13 -15.14 -39.13
C VAL A 633 24.35 -14.25 -38.91
N SER A 634 24.92 -13.67 -39.98
CA SER A 634 26.20 -12.95 -39.94
C SER A 634 26.26 -11.84 -38.89
N GLU A 635 25.14 -11.14 -38.64
CA GLU A 635 25.05 -10.05 -37.66
C GLU A 635 24.98 -10.56 -36.20
N ALA A 636 24.28 -11.69 -35.97
CA ALA A 636 24.25 -12.33 -34.66
C ALA A 636 25.60 -12.97 -34.31
N GLU A 637 26.28 -13.57 -35.29
CA GLU A 637 27.63 -14.13 -35.11
C GLU A 637 28.66 -13.06 -34.70
N GLU A 638 28.61 -11.86 -35.28
CA GLU A 638 29.51 -10.75 -34.92
C GLU A 638 29.30 -10.27 -33.47
N LEU A 639 28.04 -10.18 -33.03
CA LEU A 639 27.72 -9.83 -31.64
C LEU A 639 28.18 -10.91 -30.66
N MET A 640 27.97 -12.19 -30.99
CA MET A 640 28.39 -13.32 -30.16
C MET A 640 29.92 -13.42 -30.07
N GLU A 641 30.67 -13.18 -31.14
CA GLU A 641 32.14 -13.17 -31.11
C GLU A 641 32.67 -12.09 -30.16
N LYS A 642 32.07 -10.90 -30.18
CA LYS A 642 32.44 -9.81 -29.28
C LYS A 642 32.08 -10.12 -27.82
N ALA A 643 30.91 -10.71 -27.59
CA ALA A 643 30.46 -11.13 -26.27
C ALA A 643 31.37 -12.21 -25.66
N GLU A 644 31.80 -13.19 -26.47
CA GLU A 644 32.74 -14.24 -26.07
C GLU A 644 34.09 -13.68 -25.65
N GLN A 645 34.60 -12.70 -26.38
CA GLN A 645 35.86 -12.04 -26.04
C GLN A 645 35.77 -11.35 -24.67
N LEU A 646 34.70 -10.58 -24.44
CA LEU A 646 34.48 -9.89 -23.16
C LEU A 646 34.27 -10.89 -22.02
N LEU A 647 33.54 -11.98 -22.26
CA LEU A 647 33.32 -13.04 -21.28
C LEU A 647 34.63 -13.73 -20.88
N SER A 648 35.51 -13.98 -21.86
CA SER A 648 36.84 -14.54 -21.62
C SER A 648 37.74 -13.58 -20.83
N GLU A 649 37.74 -12.29 -21.18
CA GLU A 649 38.48 -11.25 -20.46
C GLU A 649 37.95 -11.07 -19.02
N ALA A 650 36.62 -11.11 -18.83
CA ALA A 650 35.98 -11.07 -17.51
C ALA A 650 36.47 -12.23 -16.62
N ALA A 651 36.49 -13.46 -17.16
CA ALA A 651 36.97 -14.63 -16.44
C ALA A 651 38.47 -14.53 -16.06
N GLU A 652 39.32 -13.98 -16.94
CA GLU A 652 40.73 -13.73 -16.63
C GLU A 652 40.90 -12.67 -15.52
N HIS A 653 40.13 -11.58 -15.58
CA HIS A 653 40.17 -10.53 -14.57
C HIS A 653 39.69 -11.04 -13.20
N LEU A 654 38.65 -11.88 -13.20
CA LEU A 654 38.16 -12.53 -12.00
C LEU A 654 39.21 -13.48 -11.40
N ALA A 655 39.88 -14.30 -12.23
CA ALA A 655 40.96 -15.18 -11.80
C ALA A 655 42.18 -14.42 -11.24
N ARG A 656 42.39 -13.16 -11.65
CA ARG A 656 43.43 -12.27 -11.15
C ARG A 656 42.98 -11.42 -9.93
N GLY A 657 41.74 -11.56 -9.47
CA GLY A 657 41.18 -10.84 -8.32
C GLY A 657 40.72 -9.41 -8.62
N ASN A 658 40.63 -8.99 -9.89
CA ASN A 658 40.10 -7.68 -10.26
C ASN A 658 38.57 -7.77 -10.50
N CYS A 659 37.82 -7.82 -9.39
CA CYS A 659 36.38 -8.11 -9.41
C CYS A 659 35.54 -7.00 -10.05
N VAL A 660 35.94 -5.73 -9.92
CA VAL A 660 35.21 -4.60 -10.52
C VAL A 660 35.28 -4.66 -12.05
N THR A 661 36.48 -4.81 -12.60
CA THR A 661 36.65 -4.95 -14.05
C THR A 661 35.99 -6.23 -14.57
N ALA A 662 36.07 -7.33 -13.84
CA ALA A 662 35.39 -8.57 -14.20
C ALA A 662 33.86 -8.41 -14.25
N ASN A 663 33.27 -7.69 -13.29
CA ASN A 663 31.85 -7.41 -13.24
C ASN A 663 31.39 -6.57 -14.44
N THR A 664 32.09 -5.47 -14.72
CA THR A 664 31.77 -4.59 -15.86
C THR A 664 31.83 -5.34 -17.18
N LEU A 665 32.90 -6.13 -17.41
CA LEU A 665 33.04 -6.91 -18.64
C LEU A 665 31.98 -8.02 -18.77
N ALA A 666 31.56 -8.64 -17.64
CA ALA A 666 30.51 -9.65 -17.65
C ALA A 666 29.13 -9.07 -17.98
N LEU A 667 28.82 -7.86 -17.49
CA LEU A 667 27.59 -7.14 -17.84
C LEU A 667 27.57 -6.73 -19.31
N GLU A 668 28.67 -6.20 -19.83
CA GLU A 668 28.78 -5.87 -21.27
C GLU A 668 28.67 -7.12 -22.15
N ALA A 669 29.21 -8.26 -21.72
CA ALA A 669 29.03 -9.54 -22.42
C ALA A 669 27.56 -10.00 -22.40
N ALA A 670 26.87 -9.87 -21.27
CA ALA A 670 25.45 -10.23 -21.14
C ALA A 670 24.55 -9.41 -22.07
N ASP A 671 24.71 -8.08 -22.12
CA ASP A 671 23.95 -7.19 -23.01
C ASP A 671 24.14 -7.55 -24.50
N LEU A 672 25.37 -7.91 -24.90
CA LEU A 672 25.62 -8.35 -26.28
C LEU A 672 25.00 -9.71 -26.59
N TYR A 673 24.99 -10.67 -25.65
CA TYR A 673 24.30 -11.93 -25.85
C TYR A 673 22.78 -11.77 -25.89
N GLU A 674 22.19 -10.89 -25.08
CA GLU A 674 20.75 -10.59 -25.13
C GLU A 674 20.35 -10.00 -26.49
N LYS A 675 21.13 -9.06 -27.03
CA LYS A 675 20.93 -8.53 -28.39
C LYS A 675 21.06 -9.59 -29.48
N ALA A 676 22.04 -10.50 -29.35
CA ALA A 676 22.19 -11.60 -30.30
C ALA A 676 21.02 -12.57 -30.23
N ILE A 677 20.51 -12.88 -29.03
CA ILE A 677 19.34 -13.74 -28.81
C ILE A 677 18.08 -13.11 -29.43
N GLU A 678 17.83 -11.82 -29.19
CA GLU A 678 16.67 -11.12 -29.75
C GLU A 678 16.67 -11.15 -31.29
N LEU A 679 17.83 -10.88 -31.91
CA LEU A 679 17.99 -10.99 -33.37
C LEU A 679 17.75 -12.41 -33.87
N LEU A 680 18.30 -13.42 -33.19
CA LEU A 680 18.11 -14.83 -33.58
C LEU A 680 16.66 -15.28 -33.42
N GLU A 681 15.97 -14.89 -32.34
CA GLU A 681 14.55 -15.19 -32.12
C GLU A 681 13.66 -14.52 -33.18
N GLN A 682 13.94 -13.26 -33.52
CA GLN A 682 13.25 -12.55 -34.61
C GLN A 682 13.47 -13.20 -35.98
N MET A 683 14.68 -13.71 -36.23
CA MET A 683 15.01 -14.42 -37.46
C MET A 683 14.36 -15.80 -37.56
N LEU A 684 14.13 -16.46 -36.42
CA LEU A 684 13.55 -17.81 -36.31
C LEU A 684 12.02 -17.83 -36.31
N SER A 685 11.38 -16.72 -35.94
CA SER A 685 9.93 -16.48 -36.05
C SER A 685 9.49 -16.29 -37.50
#